data_AF-A0A8C5FBT7-F1
#
_entry.id   AF-A0A8C5FBT7-F1
#
_cell.length_a   1.000
_cell.length_b   1.000
_cell.length_c   1.000
_cell.angle_alpha   90.00
_cell.angle_beta   90.00
_cell.angle_gamma   90.00
#
_symmetry.space_group_name_H-M   'P 1'
#
loop_
_entity.id
_entity.type
_entity.pdbx_description
1 polymer ?
#
loop_
_entity_poly.entity_id
_entity_poly.type
_entity_poly.pdbx_seq_one_letter_code
_entity_poly.pdbx_strand_id
1 'polypeptide(L)'
;MQISSVNDVKIYNLSYGKSLPEWLTDRKKRQLQKKDVDVQRRIELIQDFEMPTVATSIKVSRDGQYILAAGTYKPRIRCYDTYHLSLKFERCLDSEGKLMAISMVMLHLDRYVEFHSQHGHYYKTRIPKFGRDFSYHYPSCDLFFVGASSEIFRLNLEQGRFLNSLQTDAVEHNVCDINPVHHLLAAGTIEGKVECWDPRIRHRVGLLDCALSSITQGTDVQGLPSVSALKFNGSLMMAVGTSTGQVLLYDLRSSRPLLVKDHFYNLPIKSLNFHGPLDLVVSADSKIIKMWNKDTGKMFSSIEPQTNINDVCIYPQSGMLFTANEDPKMNTFYIPSLGPAPRWCSFLDNLTEELEESPESTVYDDYKFVTQKDLENLGLGHLVGSSLLKAYMHGYFMDMRLYHKVKTLANPFAYDEYRKDKIRQKIEESRAQRVQIQKLPKVNKQLALKLMEEGDDQAELTARKKKGKVRGILGDDRFKVMFENPDFQVDEQSEDYRLLNPIVSKVEQKRKKKLRQMAEQAEEEPEGRGSSDESSDDDKSWVEEVREQRRQMYFEEREKRLQDRKQGDRNTTLVGGGRGGAASDRGAGGPARGGQPRFFQIRAGEEFRSFGDVGHTQKLKKASLEDRLKMEEHSGTSNMEDSAVGSKQVTFTLKKSEEQSKQRQAEREHHQERKALRRPASHLSSARGRPRGWGRGGRGGGGGRGGGGGRGRGGGGGGGGGRGGGHY
;
A
#
# COMPACT_ATOMS: atom_id res chain seq x y z
N MET A 1 12.62 -13.41 1.26
CA MET A 1 13.34 -13.69 0.00
C MET A 1 14.72 -14.17 0.37
N GLN A 2 15.17 -15.31 -0.16
CA GLN A 2 16.55 -15.76 0.01
C GLN A 2 17.30 -15.48 -1.30
N ILE A 3 18.50 -14.92 -1.20
CA ILE A 3 19.39 -14.70 -2.33
C ILE A 3 20.42 -15.82 -2.33
N SER A 4 20.59 -16.49 -3.45
CA SER A 4 21.73 -17.39 -3.70
C SER A 4 22.48 -16.91 -4.92
N SER A 5 23.77 -16.63 -4.78
CA SER A 5 24.66 -16.32 -5.90
C SER A 5 25.43 -17.56 -6.30
N VAL A 6 25.28 -17.98 -7.56
CA VAL A 6 26.07 -19.07 -8.15
C VAL A 6 26.60 -18.61 -9.49
N ASN A 7 27.91 -18.77 -9.72
CA ASN A 7 28.60 -18.28 -10.92
C ASN A 7 28.34 -16.79 -11.22
N ASP A 8 28.39 -15.95 -10.19
CA ASP A 8 28.11 -14.50 -10.28
C ASP A 8 26.68 -14.13 -10.76
N VAL A 9 25.80 -15.12 -10.87
CA VAL A 9 24.37 -14.92 -11.15
C VAL A 9 23.59 -14.97 -9.83
N LYS A 10 22.88 -13.88 -9.52
CA LYS A 10 21.98 -13.83 -8.37
C LYS A 10 20.65 -14.49 -8.70
N ILE A 11 20.27 -15.44 -7.87
CA ILE A 11 18.99 -16.14 -7.93
C ILE A 11 18.21 -15.74 -6.69
N TYR A 12 16.99 -15.28 -6.89
CA TYR A 12 16.11 -14.88 -5.81
C TYR A 12 15.02 -15.92 -5.61
N ASN A 13 15.00 -16.53 -4.43
CA ASN A 13 13.91 -17.39 -4.00
C ASN A 13 12.86 -16.55 -3.25
N LEU A 14 11.72 -16.33 -3.89
CA LEU A 14 10.63 -15.50 -3.40
C LEU A 14 9.77 -16.22 -2.36
N SER A 15 9.61 -17.52 -2.51
CA SER A 15 8.78 -18.39 -1.65
C SER A 15 9.49 -18.85 -0.37
N TYR A 16 10.75 -18.47 -0.17
CA TYR A 16 11.54 -18.91 0.98
C TYR A 16 10.93 -18.49 2.32
N GLY A 17 10.72 -19.47 3.20
CA GLY A 17 10.30 -19.27 4.58
C GLY A 17 9.27 -20.30 5.06
N LYS A 18 9.24 -20.55 6.38
CA LYS A 18 8.35 -21.54 7.00
C LYS A 18 6.89 -21.27 6.62
N SER A 19 6.16 -22.32 6.24
CA SER A 19 4.71 -22.23 6.08
C SER A 19 4.06 -21.98 7.42
N LEU A 20 3.16 -20.99 7.45
CA LEU A 20 2.29 -20.85 8.60
C LEU A 20 1.26 -21.97 8.49
N PRO A 21 1.07 -22.78 9.54
CA PRO A 21 0.11 -23.87 9.48
C PRO A 21 -1.31 -23.33 9.23
N GLU A 22 -2.06 -24.05 8.39
CA GLU A 22 -3.41 -23.67 7.97
C GLU A 22 -4.40 -23.59 9.15
N TRP A 23 -4.21 -24.45 10.17
CA TRP A 23 -5.05 -24.47 11.39
C TRP A 23 -4.87 -23.24 12.30
N LEU A 24 -3.86 -22.40 12.05
CA LEU A 24 -3.63 -21.21 12.85
C LEU A 24 -4.67 -20.13 12.50
N THR A 25 -5.41 -19.65 13.50
CA THR A 25 -6.39 -18.59 13.31
C THR A 25 -5.75 -17.30 12.81
N ASP A 26 -6.45 -16.55 11.95
CA ASP A 26 -5.95 -15.30 11.38
C ASP A 26 -5.55 -14.27 12.43
N ARG A 27 -6.21 -14.27 13.60
CA ARG A 27 -5.84 -13.44 14.74
C ARG A 27 -4.45 -13.76 15.25
N LYS A 28 -4.09 -15.05 15.34
CA LYS A 28 -2.76 -15.49 15.75
C LYS A 28 -1.72 -15.26 14.64
N LYS A 29 -2.08 -15.44 13.36
CA LYS A 29 -1.23 -15.05 12.22
C LYS A 29 -0.86 -13.56 12.27
N ARG A 30 -1.84 -12.68 12.51
CA ARG A 30 -1.61 -11.23 12.69
C ARG A 30 -0.79 -10.89 13.93
N GLN A 31 -0.91 -11.67 15.01
CA GLN A 31 -0.06 -11.49 16.20
C GLN A 31 1.38 -11.91 15.94
N LEU A 32 1.60 -13.00 15.17
CA LEU A 32 2.94 -13.43 14.76
C LEU A 32 3.58 -12.42 13.80
N GLN A 33 2.83 -11.88 12.84
CA GLN A 33 3.31 -10.79 11.97
C GLN A 33 3.80 -9.56 12.74
N LYS A 34 3.25 -9.30 13.93
CA LYS A 34 3.69 -8.19 14.80
C LYS A 34 4.91 -8.54 15.66
N LYS A 35 5.17 -9.83 15.87
CA LYS A 35 6.26 -10.33 16.73
C LYS A 35 7.52 -10.64 15.92
N ASP A 36 7.34 -11.28 14.77
CA ASP A 36 8.42 -11.80 13.95
C ASP A 36 8.66 -10.91 12.74
N VAL A 37 9.85 -10.29 12.70
CA VAL A 37 10.29 -9.42 11.61
C VAL A 37 10.41 -10.19 10.28
N ASP A 38 10.79 -11.46 10.33
CA ASP A 38 10.91 -12.31 9.12
C ASP A 38 9.56 -12.57 8.45
N VAL A 39 8.48 -12.69 9.24
CA VAL A 39 7.13 -12.86 8.72
C VAL A 39 6.62 -11.53 8.16
N GLN A 40 6.99 -10.41 8.77
CA GLN A 40 6.65 -9.07 8.29
C GLN A 40 7.36 -8.71 6.98
N ARG A 41 8.64 -9.09 6.83
CA ARG A 41 9.45 -8.87 5.61
C ARG A 41 9.20 -9.92 4.53
N ARG A 42 8.29 -10.86 4.75
CA ARG A 42 7.98 -11.91 3.77
C ARG A 42 7.16 -11.32 2.63
N ILE A 43 7.61 -11.62 1.42
CA ILE A 43 6.94 -11.22 0.18
C ILE A 43 6.22 -12.45 -0.35
N GLU A 44 4.91 -12.34 -0.54
CA GLU A 44 4.10 -13.33 -1.26
C GLU A 44 3.68 -12.69 -2.58
N LEU A 45 4.19 -13.24 -3.68
CA LEU A 45 3.87 -12.72 -5.02
C LEU A 45 2.43 -13.04 -5.39
N ILE A 46 2.07 -14.33 -5.27
CA ILE A 46 0.74 -14.85 -5.53
C ILE A 46 0.18 -15.28 -4.18
N GLN A 47 -1.01 -14.76 -3.85
CA GLN A 47 -1.72 -15.11 -2.64
C GLN A 47 -2.08 -16.60 -2.65
N ASP A 48 -1.85 -17.27 -1.52
CA ASP A 48 -2.17 -18.70 -1.30
C ASP A 48 -1.55 -19.63 -2.37
N PHE A 49 -0.34 -19.30 -2.83
CA PHE A 49 0.48 -20.14 -3.71
C PHE A 49 1.10 -21.32 -2.95
N GLU A 50 0.24 -22.12 -2.34
CA GLU A 50 0.56 -23.32 -1.61
C GLU A 50 -0.35 -24.46 -2.05
N MET A 51 0.03 -25.68 -1.70
CA MET A 51 -0.74 -26.90 -1.72
C MET A 51 -0.74 -27.47 -0.31
N PRO A 52 -1.76 -28.24 0.09
CA PRO A 52 -1.82 -28.78 1.46
C PRO A 52 -0.68 -29.77 1.78
N THR A 53 -0.14 -30.46 0.79
CA THR A 53 0.91 -31.47 0.97
C THR A 53 2.03 -31.33 -0.05
N VAL A 54 1.79 -31.77 -1.29
CA VAL A 54 2.79 -31.87 -2.36
C VAL A 54 2.17 -31.37 -3.65
N ALA A 55 2.95 -30.65 -4.44
CA ALA A 55 2.60 -30.29 -5.81
C ALA A 55 3.22 -31.30 -6.80
N THR A 56 2.42 -31.82 -7.72
CA THR A 56 2.89 -32.79 -8.72
C THR A 56 3.39 -32.10 -9.99
N SER A 57 2.60 -31.17 -10.53
CA SER A 57 2.91 -30.47 -11.78
C SER A 57 2.45 -29.02 -11.75
N ILE A 58 3.19 -28.16 -12.45
CA ILE A 58 2.86 -26.76 -12.67
C ILE A 58 2.94 -26.47 -14.16
N LYS A 59 1.93 -25.81 -14.71
CA LYS A 59 1.96 -25.32 -16.08
C LYS A 59 1.44 -23.90 -16.14
N VAL A 60 2.14 -23.07 -16.90
CA VAL A 60 1.69 -21.73 -17.27
C VAL A 60 0.89 -21.83 -18.57
N SER A 61 -0.21 -21.10 -18.66
CA SER A 61 -0.97 -20.95 -19.90
C SER A 61 -0.11 -20.30 -21.00
N ARG A 62 -0.39 -20.58 -22.27
CA ARG A 62 0.30 -19.97 -23.41
C ARG A 62 0.21 -18.44 -23.38
N ASP A 63 -0.91 -17.90 -22.92
CA ASP A 63 -1.13 -16.45 -22.79
C ASP A 63 -0.42 -15.85 -21.57
N GLY A 64 0.18 -16.67 -20.72
CA GLY A 64 0.87 -16.23 -19.50
C GLY A 64 -0.05 -15.73 -18.38
N GLN A 65 -1.38 -15.75 -18.56
CA GLN A 65 -2.36 -15.20 -17.61
C GLN A 65 -2.73 -16.16 -16.47
N TYR A 66 -2.62 -17.46 -16.70
CA TYR A 66 -3.04 -18.47 -15.74
C TYR A 66 -1.89 -19.41 -15.41
N ILE A 67 -1.76 -19.73 -14.14
CA ILE A 67 -0.85 -20.76 -13.63
C ILE A 67 -1.71 -21.87 -13.04
N LEU A 68 -1.54 -23.07 -13.56
CA LEU A 68 -2.23 -24.27 -13.08
C LEU A 68 -1.27 -25.11 -12.25
N ALA A 69 -1.73 -25.54 -11.10
CA ALA A 69 -0.98 -26.40 -10.20
C ALA A 69 -1.84 -27.57 -9.74
N ALA A 70 -1.30 -28.78 -9.79
CA ALA A 70 -1.92 -29.99 -9.26
C ALA A 70 -1.31 -30.39 -7.92
N GLY A 71 -2.17 -30.74 -6.97
CA GLY A 71 -1.78 -31.25 -5.66
C GLY A 71 -2.28 -32.68 -5.41
N THR A 72 -1.65 -33.34 -4.43
CA THR A 72 -1.90 -34.76 -4.08
C THR A 72 -3.04 -34.95 -3.07
N TYR A 73 -3.06 -34.18 -1.98
CA TYR A 73 -4.02 -34.38 -0.88
C TYR A 73 -5.42 -33.83 -1.17
N LYS A 74 -6.39 -34.75 -1.24
CA LYS A 74 -7.67 -34.56 -1.95
C LYS A 74 -7.35 -33.98 -3.31
N PRO A 75 -7.00 -34.83 -4.29
CA PRO A 75 -6.32 -34.41 -5.51
C PRO A 75 -7.06 -33.21 -6.07
N ARG A 76 -6.36 -32.08 -6.19
CA ARG A 76 -6.97 -30.80 -6.46
C ARG A 76 -6.14 -30.00 -7.41
N ILE A 77 -6.82 -29.10 -8.09
CA ILE A 77 -6.20 -28.17 -9.02
C ILE A 77 -6.52 -26.77 -8.57
N ARG A 78 -5.45 -26.00 -8.43
CA ARG A 78 -5.52 -24.57 -8.19
C ARG A 78 -5.16 -23.86 -9.49
N CYS A 79 -6.07 -22.99 -9.92
CA CYS A 79 -5.83 -22.07 -11.02
C CYS A 79 -5.60 -20.69 -10.44
N TYR A 80 -4.39 -20.17 -10.62
CA TYR A 80 -4.00 -18.84 -10.19
C TYR A 80 -4.10 -17.88 -11.37
N ASP A 81 -4.72 -16.73 -11.13
CA ASP A 81 -4.76 -15.63 -12.08
C ASP A 81 -3.57 -14.70 -11.80
N THR A 82 -2.70 -14.53 -12.79
CA THR A 82 -1.50 -13.70 -12.63
C THR A 82 -1.83 -12.21 -12.56
N TYR A 83 -2.97 -11.77 -13.12
CA TYR A 83 -3.33 -10.35 -13.08
C TYR A 83 -3.92 -9.94 -11.73
N HIS A 84 -4.70 -10.82 -11.10
CA HIS A 84 -5.26 -10.60 -9.77
C HIS A 84 -4.40 -11.15 -8.64
N LEU A 85 -3.25 -11.78 -8.94
CA LEU A 85 -2.30 -12.33 -7.97
C LEU A 85 -2.95 -13.28 -6.95
N SER A 86 -4.01 -13.98 -7.34
CA SER A 86 -4.84 -14.75 -6.41
C SER A 86 -5.37 -16.02 -7.05
N LEU A 87 -5.82 -16.93 -6.20
CA LEU A 87 -6.51 -18.14 -6.60
C LEU A 87 -7.84 -17.80 -7.27
N LYS A 88 -8.01 -18.18 -8.54
CA LYS A 88 -9.24 -17.97 -9.29
C LYS A 88 -10.29 -19.02 -8.94
N PHE A 89 -9.88 -20.28 -8.91
CA PHE A 89 -10.72 -21.38 -8.46
C PHE A 89 -9.86 -22.56 -8.00
N GLU A 90 -10.47 -23.37 -7.14
CA GLU A 90 -9.98 -24.68 -6.75
C GLU A 90 -10.99 -25.74 -7.17
N ARG A 91 -10.53 -26.84 -7.75
CA ARG A 91 -11.36 -28.00 -8.10
C ARG A 91 -10.74 -29.26 -7.52
N CYS A 92 -11.54 -30.06 -6.84
CA CYS A 92 -11.16 -31.42 -6.47
C CYS A 92 -11.38 -32.36 -7.67
N LEU A 93 -10.46 -33.30 -7.82
CA LEU A 93 -10.45 -34.37 -8.78
C LEU A 93 -10.73 -35.69 -8.06
N ASP A 94 -11.03 -36.73 -8.85
CA ASP A 94 -11.19 -38.08 -8.32
C ASP A 94 -9.83 -38.72 -8.00
N SER A 95 -8.84 -38.53 -8.87
CA SER A 95 -7.47 -39.00 -8.66
C SER A 95 -6.42 -38.01 -9.14
N GLU A 96 -5.18 -38.21 -8.69
CA GLU A 96 -4.04 -37.40 -9.12
C GLU A 96 -3.79 -37.58 -10.61
N GLY A 97 -3.28 -36.52 -11.24
CA GLY A 97 -3.04 -36.54 -12.67
C GLY A 97 -2.02 -35.52 -13.14
N LYS A 98 -1.51 -35.75 -14.35
CA LYS A 98 -0.67 -34.81 -15.08
C LYS A 98 -1.56 -33.78 -15.78
N LEU A 99 -1.16 -32.51 -15.70
CA LEU A 99 -1.91 -31.39 -16.23
C LEU A 99 -1.38 -30.92 -17.59
N MET A 100 -2.30 -30.50 -18.46
CA MET A 100 -1.99 -29.67 -19.62
C MET A 100 -2.86 -28.39 -19.63
N ALA A 101 -2.25 -27.26 -20.01
CA ALA A 101 -2.88 -25.95 -19.91
C ALA A 101 -3.89 -25.61 -21.02
N ILE A 102 -3.87 -26.28 -22.17
CA ILE A 102 -4.81 -26.00 -23.27
C ILE A 102 -6.14 -26.67 -22.92
N SER A 103 -7.18 -25.86 -22.69
CA SER A 103 -8.53 -26.34 -22.38
C SER A 103 -8.55 -27.40 -21.26
N MET A 104 -7.83 -27.15 -20.15
CA MET A 104 -7.72 -28.00 -18.95
C MET A 104 -8.03 -29.49 -19.18
N VAL A 105 -7.12 -30.18 -19.87
CA VAL A 105 -7.14 -31.63 -20.03
C VAL A 105 -6.24 -32.23 -18.97
N MET A 106 -6.70 -33.31 -18.35
CA MET A 106 -6.02 -33.96 -17.24
C MET A 106 -5.95 -35.44 -17.49
N LEU A 107 -4.77 -36.02 -17.31
CA LEU A 107 -4.59 -37.46 -17.37
C LEU A 107 -4.44 -37.98 -15.96
N HIS A 108 -5.43 -38.73 -15.49
CA HIS A 108 -5.40 -39.36 -14.18
C HIS A 108 -4.57 -40.63 -14.17
N LEU A 109 -4.02 -40.97 -13.02
CA LEU A 109 -3.38 -42.27 -12.77
C LEU A 109 -4.34 -43.45 -13.03
N ASP A 110 -5.65 -43.25 -12.85
CA ASP A 110 -6.66 -44.29 -13.04
C ASP A 110 -7.09 -44.51 -14.50
N ARG A 111 -6.24 -44.13 -15.48
CA ARG A 111 -6.50 -44.21 -16.94
C ARG A 111 -7.64 -43.33 -17.44
N TYR A 112 -8.22 -42.51 -16.58
CA TYR A 112 -9.23 -41.57 -16.98
C TYR A 112 -8.59 -40.28 -17.48
N VAL A 113 -9.24 -39.67 -18.46
CA VAL A 113 -8.92 -38.33 -18.95
C VAL A 113 -10.13 -37.46 -18.66
N GLU A 114 -9.92 -36.40 -17.88
CA GLU A 114 -10.95 -35.42 -17.56
C GLU A 114 -10.75 -34.16 -18.39
N PHE A 115 -11.84 -33.72 -19.00
CA PHE A 115 -11.95 -32.47 -19.74
C PHE A 115 -12.66 -31.46 -18.86
N HIS A 116 -12.02 -30.32 -18.63
CA HIS A 116 -12.60 -29.24 -17.86
C HIS A 116 -12.89 -28.02 -18.74
N SER A 117 -14.09 -27.47 -18.57
CA SER A 117 -14.47 -26.18 -19.13
C SER A 117 -14.50 -25.10 -18.04
N GLN A 118 -14.87 -23.88 -18.43
CA GLN A 118 -15.13 -22.80 -17.48
C GLN A 118 -16.21 -23.16 -16.45
N HIS A 119 -17.24 -23.92 -16.88
CA HIS A 119 -18.38 -24.30 -16.03
C HIS A 119 -18.08 -25.46 -15.07
N GLY A 120 -16.93 -26.12 -15.20
CA GLY A 120 -16.55 -27.24 -14.33
C GLY A 120 -16.05 -28.44 -15.12
N HIS A 121 -16.32 -29.62 -14.59
CA HIS A 121 -16.08 -30.91 -15.25
C HIS A 121 -17.02 -31.04 -16.46
N TYR A 122 -16.45 -31.20 -17.66
CA TYR A 122 -17.21 -31.33 -18.91
C TYR A 122 -17.43 -32.81 -19.26
N TYR A 123 -16.36 -33.58 -19.33
CA TYR A 123 -16.44 -34.97 -19.78
C TYR A 123 -15.29 -35.81 -19.24
N LYS A 124 -15.54 -37.10 -19.01
CA LYS A 124 -14.57 -38.08 -18.53
C LYS A 124 -14.51 -39.24 -19.51
N THR A 125 -13.33 -39.49 -20.08
CA THR A 125 -13.07 -40.62 -20.97
C THR A 125 -12.09 -41.58 -20.34
N ARG A 126 -12.10 -42.85 -20.74
CA ARG A 126 -11.18 -43.87 -20.24
C ARG A 126 -10.27 -44.34 -21.36
N ILE A 127 -8.97 -44.38 -21.09
CA ILE A 127 -7.97 -44.96 -21.97
C ILE A 127 -7.81 -46.46 -21.63
N PRO A 128 -7.53 -47.34 -22.61
CA PRO A 128 -7.38 -48.78 -22.36
C PRO A 128 -6.26 -49.13 -21.34
N LYS A 129 -5.13 -48.43 -21.43
CA LYS A 129 -3.92 -48.67 -20.63
C LYS A 129 -3.53 -47.45 -19.80
N PHE A 130 -2.63 -47.65 -18.83
CA PHE A 130 -2.09 -46.60 -17.97
C PHE A 130 -1.27 -45.61 -18.79
N GLY A 131 -1.70 -44.35 -18.78
CA GLY A 131 -0.95 -43.24 -19.38
C GLY A 131 0.03 -42.65 -18.37
N ARG A 132 1.24 -42.34 -18.83
CA ARG A 132 2.28 -41.61 -18.09
C ARG A 132 2.36 -40.15 -18.54
N ASP A 133 2.22 -39.93 -19.84
CA ASP A 133 2.29 -38.60 -20.43
C ASP A 133 1.31 -38.44 -21.59
N PHE A 134 1.02 -37.20 -21.93
CA PHE A 134 0.23 -36.87 -23.09
C PHE A 134 0.59 -35.50 -23.66
N SER A 135 0.39 -35.35 -24.97
CA SER A 135 0.63 -34.09 -25.67
C SER A 135 -0.46 -33.81 -26.70
N TYR A 136 -0.73 -32.52 -26.92
CA TYR A 136 -1.78 -32.06 -27.82
C TYR A 136 -1.24 -31.52 -29.12
N HIS A 137 -1.70 -32.10 -30.22
CA HIS A 137 -1.38 -31.66 -31.56
C HIS A 137 -2.37 -30.58 -32.02
N TYR A 138 -1.87 -29.34 -32.09
CA TYR A 138 -2.70 -28.18 -32.41
C TYR A 138 -3.36 -28.22 -33.81
N PRO A 139 -2.68 -28.65 -34.89
CA PRO A 139 -3.28 -28.62 -36.23
C PRO A 139 -4.41 -29.62 -36.50
N SER A 140 -4.34 -30.83 -35.94
CA SER A 140 -5.36 -31.89 -36.16
C SER A 140 -6.31 -32.08 -34.99
N CYS A 141 -6.12 -31.31 -33.91
CA CYS A 141 -6.87 -31.45 -32.66
C CYS A 141 -6.81 -32.86 -32.04
N ASP A 142 -5.69 -33.57 -32.24
CA ASP A 142 -5.46 -34.90 -31.67
C ASP A 142 -4.70 -34.81 -30.33
N LEU A 143 -5.16 -35.56 -29.34
CA LEU A 143 -4.42 -35.86 -28.12
C LEU A 143 -3.69 -37.19 -28.28
N PHE A 144 -2.39 -37.16 -28.05
CA PHE A 144 -1.55 -38.36 -27.98
C PHE A 144 -1.33 -38.75 -26.54
N PHE A 145 -1.67 -40.00 -26.20
CA PHE A 145 -1.42 -40.58 -24.88
C PHE A 145 -0.36 -41.66 -24.98
N VAL A 146 0.57 -41.60 -24.03
CA VAL A 146 1.77 -42.40 -23.96
C VAL A 146 1.85 -43.01 -22.57
N GLY A 147 2.25 -44.27 -22.44
CA GLY A 147 2.24 -44.93 -21.15
C GLY A 147 2.80 -46.35 -21.14
N ALA A 148 2.24 -47.20 -20.26
CA ALA A 148 2.67 -48.59 -20.06
C ALA A 148 2.17 -49.53 -21.18
N SER A 149 2.28 -49.07 -22.43
CA SER A 149 1.94 -49.83 -23.63
C SER A 149 2.90 -49.50 -24.77
N SER A 150 3.03 -50.47 -25.67
CA SER A 150 3.64 -50.32 -26.99
C SER A 150 2.81 -49.41 -27.90
N GLU A 151 1.52 -49.26 -27.63
CA GLU A 151 0.66 -48.41 -28.46
C GLU A 151 0.60 -46.97 -27.93
N ILE A 152 0.66 -46.00 -28.85
CA ILE A 152 0.36 -44.59 -28.59
C ILE A 152 -1.10 -44.34 -28.97
N PHE A 153 -1.94 -44.00 -27.99
CA PHE A 153 -3.36 -43.78 -28.24
C PHE A 153 -3.60 -42.36 -28.76
N ARG A 154 -4.45 -42.26 -29.79
CA ARG A 154 -4.84 -41.00 -30.43
C ARG A 154 -6.32 -40.72 -30.14
N LEU A 155 -6.63 -39.60 -29.50
CA LEU A 155 -8.02 -39.15 -29.28
C LEU A 155 -8.23 -37.83 -30.03
N ASN A 156 -9.08 -37.84 -31.05
CA ASN A 156 -9.40 -36.63 -31.78
C ASN A 156 -10.50 -35.86 -31.03
N LEU A 157 -10.24 -34.59 -30.69
CA LEU A 157 -11.18 -33.75 -29.96
C LEU A 157 -12.29 -33.15 -30.83
N GLU A 158 -12.05 -33.00 -32.13
CA GLU A 158 -13.07 -32.51 -33.07
C GLU A 158 -14.12 -33.60 -33.36
N GLN A 159 -13.66 -34.83 -33.58
CA GLN A 159 -14.54 -35.98 -33.86
C GLN A 159 -15.05 -36.67 -32.58
N GLY A 160 -14.39 -36.44 -31.44
CA GLY A 160 -14.75 -37.08 -30.17
C GLY A 160 -14.53 -38.59 -30.12
N ARG A 161 -13.66 -39.13 -30.98
CA ARG A 161 -13.41 -40.58 -31.09
C ARG A 161 -11.93 -40.91 -30.94
N PHE A 162 -11.67 -42.10 -30.41
CA PHE A 162 -10.33 -42.69 -30.51
C PHE A 162 -10.06 -43.08 -31.96
N LEU A 163 -8.95 -42.59 -32.49
CA LEU A 163 -8.40 -43.04 -33.77
C LEU A 163 -7.54 -44.28 -33.52
N ASN A 164 -7.17 -44.96 -34.60
CA ASN A 164 -6.25 -46.09 -34.53
C ASN A 164 -4.95 -45.67 -33.82
N SER A 165 -4.53 -46.48 -32.85
CA SER A 165 -3.28 -46.30 -32.13
C SER A 165 -2.08 -46.45 -33.07
N LEU A 166 -0.98 -45.77 -32.74
CA LEU A 166 0.30 -46.03 -33.39
C LEU A 166 0.94 -47.22 -32.70
N GLN A 167 1.25 -48.26 -33.46
CA GLN A 167 1.99 -49.41 -32.97
C GLN A 167 3.48 -49.11 -33.03
N THR A 168 4.15 -49.21 -31.89
CA THR A 168 5.59 -49.05 -31.78
C THR A 168 6.26 -50.40 -31.53
N ASP A 169 7.57 -50.48 -31.69
CA ASP A 169 8.29 -51.73 -31.38
C ASP A 169 8.64 -51.82 -29.89
N ALA A 170 8.55 -50.72 -29.15
CA ALA A 170 8.94 -50.64 -27.74
C ALA A 170 7.86 -51.17 -26.79
N VAL A 171 8.25 -51.68 -25.62
CA VAL A 171 7.33 -52.23 -24.62
C VAL A 171 6.52 -51.14 -23.92
N GLU A 172 7.20 -50.05 -23.52
CA GLU A 172 6.63 -48.96 -22.74
C GLU A 172 7.26 -47.61 -23.08
N HIS A 173 6.46 -46.57 -22.90
CA HIS A 173 6.85 -45.19 -23.13
C HIS A 173 6.59 -44.34 -21.89
N ASN A 174 7.50 -43.39 -21.65
CA ASN A 174 7.46 -42.54 -20.47
C ASN A 174 6.95 -41.14 -20.78
N VAL A 175 7.45 -40.54 -21.87
CA VAL A 175 7.26 -39.12 -22.16
C VAL A 175 6.93 -38.93 -23.64
N CYS A 176 6.13 -37.91 -23.92
CA CYS A 176 5.90 -37.44 -25.27
C CYS A 176 5.95 -35.92 -25.36
N ASP A 177 6.52 -35.42 -26.45
CA ASP A 177 6.42 -34.00 -26.80
C ASP A 177 6.17 -33.88 -28.30
N ILE A 178 5.60 -32.73 -28.70
CA ILE A 178 5.33 -32.43 -30.10
C ILE A 178 6.10 -31.18 -30.46
N ASN A 179 6.78 -31.23 -31.61
CA ASN A 179 7.47 -30.05 -32.13
C ASN A 179 6.43 -28.97 -32.51
N PRO A 180 6.56 -27.73 -31.99
CA PRO A 180 5.61 -26.66 -32.31
C PRO A 180 5.61 -26.24 -33.79
N VAL A 181 6.69 -26.44 -34.54
CA VAL A 181 6.84 -25.97 -35.93
C VAL A 181 6.51 -27.07 -36.94
N HIS A 182 7.19 -28.21 -36.87
CA HIS A 182 7.00 -29.31 -37.83
C HIS A 182 5.91 -30.29 -37.40
N HIS A 183 5.50 -30.23 -36.14
CA HIS A 183 4.49 -31.11 -35.54
C HIS A 183 4.87 -32.59 -35.50
N LEU A 184 6.17 -32.90 -35.59
CA LEU A 184 6.69 -34.22 -35.29
C LEU A 184 6.40 -34.58 -33.82
N LEU A 185 5.82 -35.74 -33.59
CA LEU A 185 5.64 -36.33 -32.28
C LEU A 185 6.90 -37.14 -31.94
N ALA A 186 7.51 -36.90 -30.79
CA ALA A 186 8.53 -37.79 -30.25
C ALA A 186 8.03 -38.48 -28.98
N ALA A 187 8.29 -39.78 -28.89
CA ALA A 187 7.99 -40.60 -27.75
C ALA A 187 9.28 -41.22 -27.20
N GLY A 188 9.53 -41.02 -25.90
CA GLY A 188 10.66 -41.60 -25.19
C GLY A 188 10.31 -42.96 -24.59
N THR A 189 11.10 -43.97 -24.90
CA THR A 189 10.88 -45.35 -24.44
C THR A 189 11.70 -45.68 -23.19
N ILE A 190 11.29 -46.73 -22.47
CA ILE A 190 12.06 -47.26 -21.35
C ILE A 190 13.40 -47.85 -21.80
N GLU A 191 13.49 -48.35 -23.03
CA GLU A 191 14.72 -48.94 -23.58
C GLU A 191 15.82 -47.92 -23.91
N GLY A 192 15.58 -46.63 -23.64
CA GLY A 192 16.55 -45.58 -23.97
C GLY A 192 16.52 -45.18 -25.44
N LYS A 193 15.41 -45.44 -26.14
CA LYS A 193 15.20 -45.01 -27.54
C LYS A 193 14.20 -43.88 -27.59
N VAL A 194 14.33 -43.01 -28.58
CA VAL A 194 13.35 -41.99 -28.93
C VAL A 194 12.78 -42.33 -30.29
N GLU A 195 11.47 -42.53 -30.34
CA GLU A 195 10.75 -42.76 -31.57
C GLU A 195 10.08 -41.48 -32.05
N CYS A 196 10.34 -41.14 -33.31
CA CYS A 196 9.78 -39.97 -33.97
C CYS A 196 8.68 -40.40 -34.96
N TRP A 197 7.50 -39.82 -34.78
CA TRP A 197 6.27 -40.11 -35.51
C TRP A 197 5.75 -38.83 -36.16
N ASP A 198 5.42 -38.90 -37.45
CA ASP A 198 4.67 -37.82 -38.10
C ASP A 198 3.16 -38.07 -37.89
N PRO A 199 2.37 -37.12 -37.38
CA PRO A 199 0.93 -37.26 -37.31
C PRO A 199 0.27 -37.53 -38.66
N ARG A 200 0.83 -36.96 -39.74
CA ARG A 200 0.31 -37.05 -41.11
C ARG A 200 0.54 -38.43 -41.70
N ILE A 201 1.74 -38.97 -41.49
CA ILE A 201 2.13 -40.28 -41.99
C ILE A 201 2.13 -41.25 -40.82
N ARG A 202 1.15 -42.15 -40.80
CA ARG A 202 0.87 -43.07 -39.68
C ARG A 202 1.95 -44.16 -39.49
N HIS A 203 3.17 -43.90 -39.93
CA HIS A 203 4.35 -44.73 -39.76
C HIS A 203 5.40 -43.99 -38.93
N ARG A 204 6.30 -44.75 -38.32
CA ARG A 204 7.47 -44.19 -37.64
C ARG A 204 8.46 -43.62 -38.65
N VAL A 205 8.88 -42.37 -38.44
CA VAL A 205 9.79 -41.67 -39.35
C VAL A 205 11.25 -41.92 -38.96
N GLY A 206 11.54 -42.02 -37.68
CA GLY A 206 12.90 -42.23 -37.20
C GLY A 206 12.95 -42.87 -35.82
N LEU A 207 14.01 -43.62 -35.58
CA LEU A 207 14.36 -44.19 -34.30
C LEU A 207 15.75 -43.68 -33.94
N LEU A 208 15.86 -43.09 -32.75
CA LEU A 208 17.10 -42.56 -32.22
C LEU A 208 17.46 -43.36 -30.97
N ASP A 209 18.67 -43.92 -30.96
CA ASP A 209 19.17 -44.69 -29.83
C ASP A 209 19.99 -43.79 -28.90
N CYS A 210 19.38 -43.39 -27.78
CA CYS A 210 20.05 -42.57 -26.78
C CYS A 210 20.94 -43.42 -25.86
N ALA A 211 20.65 -44.71 -25.70
CA ALA A 211 21.32 -45.56 -24.72
C ALA A 211 22.79 -45.78 -25.03
N LEU A 212 23.16 -45.87 -26.30
CA LEU A 212 24.56 -45.97 -26.72
C LEU A 212 25.34 -44.66 -26.53
N SER A 213 24.64 -43.53 -26.61
CA SER A 213 25.24 -42.21 -26.56
C SER A 213 25.44 -41.66 -25.14
N SER A 214 24.71 -42.19 -24.17
CA SER A 214 24.81 -41.86 -22.74
C SER A 214 25.97 -42.59 -22.05
N ILE A 215 26.41 -43.73 -22.60
CA ILE A 215 27.56 -44.47 -22.09
C ILE A 215 28.84 -43.75 -22.53
N THR A 216 29.23 -42.72 -21.77
CA THR A 216 30.53 -42.06 -21.93
C THR A 216 31.59 -42.86 -21.16
N GLN A 217 32.85 -42.84 -21.60
CA GLN A 217 33.97 -43.56 -20.98
C GLN A 217 34.20 -43.07 -19.52
N GLY A 218 33.52 -43.67 -18.55
CA GLY A 218 33.63 -43.30 -17.13
C GLY A 218 32.38 -43.51 -16.27
N THR A 219 31.24 -43.90 -16.84
CA THR A 219 30.00 -44.14 -16.07
C THR A 219 29.73 -45.63 -15.88
N ASP A 220 29.84 -46.11 -14.64
CA ASP A 220 29.36 -47.43 -14.22
C ASP A 220 27.83 -47.43 -14.21
N VAL A 221 27.21 -47.90 -15.29
CA VAL A 221 25.74 -47.91 -15.38
C VAL A 221 25.18 -49.17 -14.73
N GLN A 222 24.42 -49.02 -13.64
CA GLN A 222 23.69 -50.13 -12.98
C GLN A 222 22.38 -50.54 -13.70
N GLY A 223 22.17 -50.15 -14.97
CA GLY A 223 20.99 -50.50 -15.77
C GLY A 223 20.99 -49.86 -17.15
N LEU A 224 20.01 -50.17 -18.02
CA LEU A 224 19.83 -49.42 -19.26
C LEU A 224 19.25 -48.02 -18.96
N PRO A 225 19.85 -46.94 -19.52
CA PRO A 225 19.36 -45.58 -19.31
C PRO A 225 18.03 -45.37 -20.06
N SER A 226 16.93 -45.27 -19.30
CA SER A 226 15.60 -44.99 -19.84
C SER A 226 15.39 -43.51 -20.10
N VAL A 227 14.57 -43.15 -21.10
CA VAL A 227 14.23 -41.74 -21.37
C VAL A 227 13.16 -41.27 -20.39
N SER A 228 13.44 -40.22 -19.62
CA SER A 228 12.56 -39.69 -18.57
C SER A 228 11.98 -38.31 -18.88
N ALA A 229 12.61 -37.53 -19.76
CA ALA A 229 12.14 -36.21 -20.17
C ALA A 229 12.47 -35.97 -21.65
N LEU A 230 11.61 -35.24 -22.36
CA LEU A 230 11.81 -34.88 -23.76
C LEU A 230 11.22 -33.49 -24.01
N LYS A 231 11.98 -32.65 -24.71
CA LYS A 231 11.51 -31.32 -25.10
C LYS A 231 12.06 -30.91 -26.46
N PHE A 232 11.21 -30.32 -27.30
CA PHE A 232 11.67 -29.67 -28.53
C PHE A 232 11.97 -28.18 -28.33
N ASN A 233 12.98 -27.69 -29.04
CA ASN A 233 13.26 -26.26 -29.21
C ASN A 233 13.29 -25.89 -30.69
N GLY A 234 12.34 -25.03 -31.08
CA GLY A 234 12.22 -24.60 -32.48
C GLY A 234 12.00 -25.78 -33.42
N SER A 235 12.64 -25.71 -34.59
CA SER A 235 12.48 -26.68 -35.68
C SER A 235 13.35 -27.93 -35.53
N LEU A 236 14.61 -27.77 -35.11
CA LEU A 236 15.65 -28.79 -35.30
C LEU A 236 16.21 -29.37 -34.01
N MET A 237 16.06 -28.70 -32.88
CA MET A 237 16.74 -29.08 -31.65
C MET A 237 15.79 -29.88 -30.76
N MET A 238 16.31 -30.97 -30.20
CA MET A 238 15.60 -31.84 -29.27
C MET A 238 16.49 -32.12 -28.07
N ALA A 239 15.98 -31.92 -26.85
CA ALA A 239 16.64 -32.37 -25.64
C ALA A 239 15.97 -33.64 -25.12
N VAL A 240 16.79 -34.61 -24.75
CA VAL A 240 16.39 -35.89 -24.19
C VAL A 240 17.07 -36.05 -22.83
N GLY A 241 16.27 -36.29 -21.80
CA GLY A 241 16.74 -36.56 -20.44
C GLY A 241 16.66 -38.04 -20.15
N THR A 242 17.72 -38.58 -19.58
CA THR A 242 17.79 -39.98 -19.16
C THR A 242 17.53 -40.12 -17.66
N SER A 243 17.14 -41.32 -17.24
CA SER A 243 16.95 -41.66 -15.84
C SER A 243 18.24 -41.70 -15.03
N THR A 244 19.39 -41.79 -15.70
CA THR A 244 20.73 -41.75 -15.09
C THR A 244 21.21 -40.33 -14.80
N GLY A 245 20.44 -39.29 -15.12
CA GLY A 245 20.81 -37.89 -14.84
C GLY A 245 21.57 -37.20 -15.97
N GLN A 246 21.64 -37.81 -17.16
CA GLN A 246 22.29 -37.21 -18.32
C GLN A 246 21.28 -36.58 -19.27
N VAL A 247 21.57 -35.36 -19.69
CA VAL A 247 20.85 -34.62 -20.72
C VAL A 247 21.61 -34.72 -22.03
N LEU A 248 20.95 -35.24 -23.04
CA LEU A 248 21.45 -35.38 -24.40
C LEU A 248 20.74 -34.34 -25.28
N LEU A 249 21.51 -33.53 -25.97
CA LEU A 249 21.00 -32.53 -26.91
C LEU A 249 21.27 -33.00 -28.33
N TYR A 250 20.20 -33.13 -29.10
CA TYR A 250 20.18 -33.67 -30.46
C TYR A 250 19.73 -32.61 -31.46
N ASP A 251 20.30 -32.65 -32.66
CA ASP A 251 19.68 -32.12 -33.87
C ASP A 251 18.91 -33.27 -34.53
N LEU A 252 17.66 -33.05 -34.93
CA LEU A 252 16.82 -34.06 -35.61
C LEU A 252 17.50 -34.66 -36.86
N ARG A 253 18.45 -33.96 -37.47
CA ARG A 253 19.17 -34.41 -38.67
C ARG A 253 20.27 -35.43 -38.36
N SER A 254 20.78 -35.46 -37.12
CA SER A 254 21.93 -36.27 -36.75
C SER A 254 21.55 -37.30 -35.69
N SER A 255 21.97 -38.55 -35.88
CA SER A 255 21.81 -39.62 -34.88
C SER A 255 22.77 -39.52 -33.71
N ARG A 256 23.79 -38.67 -33.79
CA ARG A 256 24.76 -38.41 -32.71
C ARG A 256 24.32 -37.19 -31.90
N PRO A 257 24.47 -37.21 -30.57
CA PRO A 257 24.19 -36.02 -29.77
C PRO A 257 25.21 -34.94 -30.08
N LEU A 258 24.75 -33.69 -30.09
CA LEU A 258 25.61 -32.50 -30.17
C LEU A 258 26.32 -32.25 -28.84
N LEU A 259 25.59 -32.43 -27.74
CA LEU A 259 26.13 -32.25 -26.39
C LEU A 259 25.54 -33.30 -25.44
N VAL A 260 26.41 -33.89 -24.62
CA VAL A 260 26.03 -34.74 -23.50
C VAL A 260 26.41 -34.00 -22.22
N LYS A 261 25.45 -33.83 -21.32
CA LYS A 261 25.68 -33.15 -20.05
C LYS A 261 25.17 -33.96 -18.88
N ASP A 262 26.04 -34.19 -17.91
CA ASP A 262 25.71 -34.96 -16.72
C ASP A 262 25.38 -34.04 -15.52
N HIS A 263 24.40 -34.48 -14.73
CA HIS A 263 24.06 -33.91 -13.45
C HIS A 263 24.85 -34.49 -12.28
N PHE A 264 25.52 -35.63 -12.45
CA PHE A 264 26.37 -36.35 -11.48
C PHE A 264 25.65 -36.97 -10.28
N TYR A 265 24.38 -36.64 -10.02
CA TYR A 265 23.64 -37.21 -8.90
C TYR A 265 23.03 -38.60 -9.19
N ASN A 266 23.13 -39.10 -10.42
CA ASN A 266 22.49 -40.35 -10.86
C ASN A 266 20.99 -40.42 -10.56
N LEU A 267 20.32 -39.26 -10.51
CA LEU A 267 18.89 -39.15 -10.33
C LEU A 267 18.23 -38.86 -11.68
N PRO A 268 16.99 -39.31 -11.89
CA PRO A 268 16.31 -39.11 -13.16
C PRO A 268 16.01 -37.63 -13.40
N ILE A 269 16.23 -37.19 -14.64
CA ILE A 269 15.81 -35.86 -15.08
C ILE A 269 14.30 -35.85 -15.18
N LYS A 270 13.64 -35.01 -14.39
CA LYS A 270 12.17 -34.91 -14.35
C LYS A 270 11.62 -33.95 -15.39
N SER A 271 12.31 -32.84 -15.64
CA SER A 271 11.85 -31.85 -16.62
C SER A 271 13.00 -31.18 -17.37
N LEU A 272 12.70 -30.85 -18.63
CA LEU A 272 13.59 -30.14 -19.55
C LEU A 272 12.80 -29.00 -20.18
N ASN A 273 13.37 -27.80 -20.14
CA ASN A 273 12.78 -26.63 -20.80
C ASN A 273 13.88 -25.84 -21.50
N PHE A 274 13.48 -25.12 -22.55
CA PHE A 274 14.36 -24.21 -23.26
C PHE A 274 13.92 -22.77 -23.02
N HIS A 275 14.89 -21.90 -22.78
CA HIS A 275 14.70 -20.47 -22.70
C HIS A 275 15.18 -19.82 -24.00
N GLY A 276 14.23 -19.40 -24.84
CA GLY A 276 14.51 -18.85 -26.17
C GLY A 276 15.41 -17.61 -26.21
N PRO A 277 15.23 -16.58 -25.34
CA PRO A 277 15.98 -15.33 -25.45
C PRO A 277 17.50 -15.46 -25.28
N LEU A 278 17.94 -16.39 -24.42
CA LEU A 278 19.35 -16.59 -24.09
C LEU A 278 19.87 -17.96 -24.51
N ASP A 279 19.05 -18.71 -25.27
CA ASP A 279 19.41 -20.02 -25.78
C ASP A 279 19.90 -20.99 -24.68
N LEU A 280 19.31 -20.87 -23.49
CA LEU A 280 19.65 -21.69 -22.34
C LEU A 280 18.74 -22.91 -22.27
N VAL A 281 19.33 -24.04 -21.87
CA VAL A 281 18.63 -25.26 -21.49
C VAL A 281 18.53 -25.28 -19.97
N VAL A 282 17.31 -25.45 -19.47
CA VAL A 282 17.01 -25.66 -18.06
C VAL A 282 16.71 -27.13 -17.87
N SER A 283 17.62 -27.82 -17.18
CA SER A 283 17.49 -29.23 -16.83
C SER A 283 17.29 -29.39 -15.34
N ALA A 284 16.30 -30.20 -14.96
CA ALA A 284 15.92 -30.39 -13.57
C ALA A 284 15.91 -31.87 -13.19
N ASP A 285 16.65 -32.19 -12.14
CA ASP A 285 16.55 -33.47 -11.44
C ASP A 285 15.60 -33.33 -10.25
N SER A 286 15.49 -34.40 -9.45
CA SER A 286 14.79 -34.35 -8.17
C SER A 286 15.38 -33.33 -7.20
N LYS A 287 16.69 -33.01 -7.24
CA LYS A 287 17.34 -32.14 -6.24
C LYS A 287 17.81 -30.80 -6.78
N ILE A 288 18.27 -30.75 -8.02
CA ILE A 288 18.96 -29.58 -8.56
C ILE A 288 18.35 -29.16 -9.89
N ILE A 289 18.42 -27.85 -10.17
CA ILE A 289 18.08 -27.28 -11.48
C ILE A 289 19.36 -26.66 -12.03
N LYS A 290 19.84 -27.14 -13.17
CA LYS A 290 20.98 -26.54 -13.88
C LYS A 290 20.47 -25.77 -15.08
N MET A 291 21.03 -24.59 -15.28
CA MET A 291 20.86 -23.79 -16.49
C MET A 291 22.17 -23.71 -17.21
N TRP A 292 22.16 -23.95 -18.51
CA TRP A 292 23.38 -23.99 -19.28
C TRP A 292 23.12 -23.65 -20.73
N ASN A 293 24.16 -23.15 -21.39
CA ASN A 293 24.03 -22.68 -22.77
C ASN A 293 24.02 -23.87 -23.74
N LYS A 294 23.04 -23.90 -24.65
CA LYS A 294 22.82 -24.97 -25.63
C LYS A 294 24.07 -25.27 -26.47
N ASP A 295 24.83 -24.25 -26.89
CA ASP A 295 25.91 -24.39 -27.89
C ASP A 295 27.25 -24.69 -27.21
N THR A 296 27.53 -24.06 -26.07
CA THR A 296 28.83 -24.16 -25.39
C THR A 296 28.84 -25.20 -24.27
N GLY A 297 27.67 -25.62 -23.78
CA GLY A 297 27.54 -26.51 -22.63
C GLY A 297 27.99 -25.92 -21.30
N LYS A 298 28.49 -24.67 -21.27
CA LYS A 298 28.92 -24.00 -20.03
C LYS A 298 27.72 -23.79 -19.10
N MET A 299 27.95 -24.05 -17.81
CA MET A 299 26.94 -23.81 -16.78
C MET A 299 26.75 -22.31 -16.59
N PHE A 300 25.51 -21.85 -16.72
CA PHE A 300 25.12 -20.48 -16.43
C PHE A 300 24.88 -20.34 -14.92
N SER A 301 23.93 -21.09 -14.38
CA SER A 301 23.62 -21.10 -12.95
C SER A 301 23.10 -22.47 -12.50
N SER A 302 23.16 -22.72 -11.20
CA SER A 302 22.50 -23.86 -10.57
C SER A 302 21.65 -23.41 -9.40
N ILE A 303 20.44 -23.95 -9.31
CA ILE A 303 19.52 -23.72 -8.20
C ILE A 303 19.39 -25.03 -7.42
N GLU A 304 19.65 -24.94 -6.12
CA GLU A 304 19.46 -26.04 -5.16
C GLU A 304 18.31 -25.69 -4.22
N PRO A 305 17.08 -26.10 -4.52
CA PRO A 305 16.00 -26.01 -3.54
C PRO A 305 16.24 -26.92 -2.34
N GLN A 306 15.67 -26.55 -1.19
CA GLN A 306 15.76 -27.35 0.03
C GLN A 306 14.99 -28.67 -0.06
N THR A 307 13.96 -28.72 -0.90
CA THR A 307 13.08 -29.87 -1.05
C THR A 307 13.08 -30.41 -2.46
N ASN A 308 12.71 -31.68 -2.59
CA ASN A 308 12.72 -32.37 -3.87
C ASN A 308 11.73 -31.73 -4.83
N ILE A 309 12.15 -31.63 -6.09
CA ILE A 309 11.38 -31.08 -7.20
C ILE A 309 10.68 -32.22 -7.93
N ASN A 310 9.45 -31.98 -8.38
CA ASN A 310 8.66 -32.87 -9.23
C ASN A 310 8.55 -32.38 -10.67
N ASP A 311 8.34 -31.07 -10.87
CA ASP A 311 8.23 -30.46 -12.20
C ASP A 311 8.77 -29.03 -12.13
N VAL A 312 9.30 -28.54 -13.26
CA VAL A 312 9.76 -27.16 -13.42
C VAL A 312 9.07 -26.56 -14.63
N CYS A 313 8.53 -25.35 -14.46
CA CYS A 313 7.92 -24.58 -15.52
C CYS A 313 8.54 -23.20 -15.59
N ILE A 314 9.06 -22.85 -16.76
CA ILE A 314 9.54 -21.50 -17.06
C ILE A 314 8.33 -20.65 -17.47
N TYR A 315 8.29 -19.40 -17.00
CA TYR A 315 7.34 -18.42 -17.53
C TYR A 315 7.83 -17.90 -18.90
N PRO A 316 6.98 -17.85 -19.94
CA PRO A 316 7.42 -17.41 -21.27
C PRO A 316 8.03 -16.00 -21.26
N GLN A 317 9.18 -15.84 -21.91
CA GLN A 317 9.88 -14.55 -22.11
C GLN A 317 10.30 -13.81 -20.83
N SER A 318 10.30 -14.45 -19.66
CA SER A 318 10.74 -13.82 -18.41
C SER A 318 11.72 -14.69 -17.62
N GLY A 319 12.41 -14.07 -16.66
CA GLY A 319 13.34 -14.74 -15.75
C GLY A 319 12.68 -15.54 -14.61
N MET A 320 11.37 -15.79 -14.67
CA MET A 320 10.60 -16.44 -13.61
C MET A 320 10.48 -17.95 -13.83
N LEU A 321 10.74 -18.70 -12.76
CA LEU A 321 10.67 -20.16 -12.72
C LEU A 321 9.73 -20.60 -11.59
N PHE A 322 8.81 -21.49 -11.93
CA PHE A 322 7.94 -22.15 -10.97
C PHE A 322 8.38 -23.60 -10.82
N THR A 323 8.50 -24.07 -9.59
CA THR A 323 8.90 -25.44 -9.30
C THR A 323 7.87 -26.10 -8.40
N ALA A 324 7.37 -27.26 -8.83
CA ALA A 324 6.53 -28.13 -8.03
C ALA A 324 7.45 -28.93 -7.10
N ASN A 325 7.20 -28.92 -5.81
CA ASN A 325 8.03 -29.57 -4.81
C ASN A 325 7.18 -30.40 -3.84
N GLU A 326 7.89 -31.14 -2.99
CA GLU A 326 7.31 -31.95 -1.91
C GLU A 326 6.92 -31.14 -0.65
N ASP A 327 7.04 -29.82 -0.70
CA ASP A 327 6.54 -28.94 0.37
C ASP A 327 5.14 -28.40 0.07
N PRO A 328 4.40 -27.99 1.12
CA PRO A 328 3.17 -27.24 0.95
C PRO A 328 3.37 -25.97 0.13
N LYS A 329 4.49 -25.26 0.29
CA LYS A 329 4.77 -24.07 -0.51
C LYS A 329 5.52 -24.43 -1.77
N MET A 330 4.93 -24.06 -2.89
CA MET A 330 5.56 -24.19 -4.19
C MET A 330 6.61 -23.11 -4.38
N ASN A 331 7.77 -23.50 -4.92
CA ASN A 331 8.88 -22.57 -5.03
C ASN A 331 8.80 -21.69 -6.27
N THR A 332 9.11 -20.40 -6.09
CA THR A 332 9.20 -19.40 -7.15
C THR A 332 10.58 -18.77 -7.16
N PHE A 333 11.32 -18.99 -8.25
CA PHE A 333 12.64 -18.42 -8.45
C PHE A 333 12.57 -17.30 -9.47
N TYR A 334 13.25 -16.21 -9.18
CA TYR A 334 13.45 -15.10 -10.09
C TYR A 334 14.93 -14.89 -10.36
N ILE A 335 15.29 -14.78 -11.64
CA ILE A 335 16.66 -14.52 -12.09
C ILE A 335 16.64 -13.30 -13.02
N PRO A 336 17.07 -12.12 -12.55
CA PRO A 336 17.09 -10.91 -13.38
C PRO A 336 17.98 -11.04 -14.63
N SER A 337 19.08 -11.79 -14.52
CA SER A 337 20.01 -12.00 -15.65
C SER A 337 19.44 -12.92 -16.75
N LEU A 338 18.38 -13.69 -16.44
CA LEU A 338 17.71 -14.56 -17.42
C LEU A 338 16.73 -13.75 -18.28
N GLY A 339 16.13 -12.71 -17.70
CA GLY A 339 15.22 -11.81 -18.38
C GLY A 339 14.41 -10.98 -17.37
N PRO A 340 13.74 -9.92 -17.83
CA PRO A 340 12.96 -9.04 -16.97
C PRO A 340 11.78 -9.77 -16.32
N ALA A 341 11.24 -9.21 -15.24
CA ALA A 341 10.03 -9.73 -14.64
C ALA A 341 8.83 -9.58 -15.61
N PRO A 342 7.83 -10.49 -15.53
CA PRO A 342 6.65 -10.38 -16.37
C PRO A 342 5.84 -9.12 -16.04
N ARG A 343 5.00 -8.66 -16.97
CA ARG A 343 4.26 -7.37 -16.86
C ARG A 343 3.47 -7.19 -15.55
N TRP A 344 2.94 -8.28 -14.99
CA TRP A 344 2.18 -8.28 -13.75
C TRP A 344 3.07 -8.24 -12.48
N CYS A 345 4.37 -8.43 -12.63
CA CYS A 345 5.40 -8.38 -11.59
C CYS A 345 6.49 -7.33 -11.85
N SER A 346 6.20 -6.22 -12.51
CA SER A 346 7.21 -5.17 -12.73
C SER A 346 7.83 -4.64 -11.43
N PHE A 347 7.09 -4.70 -10.32
CA PHE A 347 7.61 -4.35 -9.00
C PHE A 347 8.79 -5.21 -8.54
N LEU A 348 8.88 -6.47 -8.99
CA LEU A 348 10.00 -7.33 -8.62
C LEU A 348 11.33 -6.80 -9.13
N ASP A 349 11.35 -6.21 -10.34
CA ASP A 349 12.56 -5.64 -10.92
C ASP A 349 13.08 -4.49 -10.05
N ASN A 350 12.20 -3.54 -9.70
CA ASN A 350 12.54 -2.43 -8.81
C ASN A 350 13.03 -2.93 -7.44
N LEU A 351 12.36 -3.93 -6.86
CA LEU A 351 12.76 -4.47 -5.56
C LEU A 351 14.12 -5.16 -5.65
N THR A 352 14.38 -5.90 -6.72
CA THR A 352 15.70 -6.51 -6.90
C THR A 352 16.75 -5.43 -7.13
N GLU A 353 16.48 -4.39 -7.90
CA GLU A 353 17.40 -3.27 -8.13
C GLU A 353 17.71 -2.52 -6.83
N GLU A 354 16.69 -2.20 -6.02
CA GLU A 354 16.87 -1.63 -4.67
C GLU A 354 17.71 -2.53 -3.77
N LEU A 355 17.52 -3.85 -3.83
CA LEU A 355 18.28 -4.81 -3.05
C LEU A 355 19.71 -5.01 -3.59
N GLU A 356 19.93 -4.74 -4.87
CA GLU A 356 21.26 -4.71 -5.48
C GLU A 356 22.01 -3.41 -5.16
N GLU A 357 21.31 -2.30 -5.00
CA GLU A 357 21.85 -1.02 -4.53
C GLU A 357 22.14 -1.02 -3.03
N SER A 358 21.42 -1.83 -2.24
CA SER A 358 21.57 -1.95 -0.78
C SER A 358 22.09 -3.32 -0.29
N PRO A 359 23.27 -3.81 -0.76
CA PRO A 359 23.83 -5.07 -0.29
C PRO A 359 24.40 -4.97 1.13
N GLU A 360 24.64 -3.76 1.64
CA GLU A 360 24.90 -3.52 3.05
C GLU A 360 23.56 -3.56 3.79
N SER A 361 23.14 -4.76 4.20
CA SER A 361 22.11 -4.88 5.21
C SER A 361 22.57 -4.06 6.41
N THR A 362 21.90 -2.94 6.64
CA THR A 362 22.08 -2.02 7.73
C THR A 362 21.73 -2.73 9.04
N VAL A 363 22.65 -3.55 9.53
CA VAL A 363 22.61 -4.20 10.87
C VAL A 363 22.48 -3.15 12.00
N TYR A 364 22.63 -1.87 11.65
CA TYR A 364 22.58 -0.72 12.54
C TYR A 364 21.31 0.16 12.41
N ASP A 365 20.30 -0.19 11.60
CA ASP A 365 19.09 0.64 11.48
C ASP A 365 18.35 0.82 12.83
N ASP A 366 18.38 -0.20 13.67
CA ASP A 366 17.78 -0.17 15.00
C ASP A 366 18.73 0.40 16.08
N TYR A 367 19.95 0.83 15.71
CA TYR A 367 20.94 1.35 16.65
C TYR A 367 21.15 2.86 16.45
N LYS A 368 21.00 3.61 17.54
CA LYS A 368 21.38 5.02 17.57
C LYS A 368 22.83 5.16 18.00
N PHE A 369 23.61 5.91 17.22
CA PHE A 369 24.94 6.36 17.65
C PHE A 369 24.80 7.42 18.75
N VAL A 370 25.43 7.16 19.90
CA VAL A 370 25.45 8.02 21.09
C VAL A 370 26.90 8.38 21.37
N THR A 371 27.21 9.67 21.43
CA THR A 371 28.57 10.11 21.81
C THR A 371 28.82 9.86 23.29
N GLN A 372 30.08 9.79 23.71
CA GLN A 372 30.40 9.62 25.14
C GLN A 372 29.79 10.72 26.02
N LYS A 373 29.75 11.96 25.52
CA LYS A 373 29.11 13.10 26.20
C LYS A 373 27.60 12.91 26.35
N ASP A 374 26.94 12.39 25.33
CA ASP A 374 25.50 12.11 25.38
C ASP A 374 25.18 10.95 26.32
N LEU A 375 26.06 9.95 26.42
CA LEU A 375 25.91 8.83 27.33
C LEU A 375 26.05 9.28 28.80
N GLU A 376 26.98 10.20 29.07
CA GLU A 376 27.16 10.83 30.39
C GLU A 376 25.96 11.73 30.74
N ASN A 377 25.45 12.53 29.80
CA ASN A 377 24.25 13.36 29.99
C ASN A 377 22.99 12.53 30.27
N LEU A 378 22.91 11.31 29.73
CA LEU A 378 21.82 10.37 29.99
C LEU A 378 22.03 9.52 31.26
N GLY A 379 23.15 9.69 31.98
CA GLY A 379 23.46 8.95 33.21
C GLY A 379 23.86 7.48 32.97
N LEU A 380 24.23 7.12 31.75
CA LEU A 380 24.47 5.72 31.32
C LEU A 380 25.95 5.32 31.28
N GLY A 381 26.84 6.08 31.93
CA GLY A 381 28.28 5.77 31.96
C GLY A 381 28.61 4.39 32.57
N HIS A 382 27.73 3.88 33.43
CA HIS A 382 27.86 2.55 34.03
C HIS A 382 27.64 1.38 33.06
N LEU A 383 27.06 1.63 31.88
CA LEU A 383 26.81 0.60 30.86
C LEU A 383 27.98 0.42 29.88
N VAL A 384 29.02 1.24 29.99
CA VAL A 384 30.24 1.12 29.18
C VAL A 384 30.92 -0.22 29.48
N GLY A 385 31.07 -1.07 28.47
CA GLY A 385 31.63 -2.43 28.59
C GLY A 385 30.58 -3.54 28.68
N SER A 386 29.29 -3.21 28.79
CA SER A 386 28.19 -4.19 28.68
C SER A 386 27.83 -4.49 27.22
N SER A 387 27.21 -5.65 26.96
CA SER A 387 26.74 -6.04 25.62
C SER A 387 25.64 -5.14 25.04
N LEU A 388 25.07 -4.23 25.85
CA LEU A 388 24.02 -3.29 25.46
C LEU A 388 24.55 -2.06 24.72
N LEU A 389 25.85 -1.75 24.87
CA LEU A 389 26.53 -0.66 24.19
C LEU A 389 27.65 -1.23 23.33
N LYS A 390 27.55 -1.08 22.01
CA LYS A 390 28.63 -1.47 21.10
C LYS A 390 29.54 -0.27 20.88
N ALA A 391 30.80 -0.36 21.33
CA ALA A 391 31.78 0.68 21.07
C ALA A 391 32.06 0.80 19.57
N TYR A 392 32.05 2.02 19.05
CA TYR A 392 32.40 2.30 17.66
C TYR A 392 33.10 3.66 17.54
N MET A 393 34.35 3.64 17.09
CA MET A 393 35.25 4.78 16.88
C MET A 393 35.40 5.71 18.10
N HIS A 394 34.44 6.60 18.34
CA HIS A 394 34.44 7.64 19.38
C HIS A 394 33.08 7.76 20.10
N GLY A 395 32.26 6.72 20.03
CA GLY A 395 30.96 6.65 20.69
C GLY A 395 30.48 5.22 20.85
N TYR A 396 29.19 5.10 21.13
CA TYR A 396 28.55 3.81 21.37
C TYR A 396 27.26 3.72 20.54
N PHE A 397 27.06 2.57 19.91
CA PHE A 397 25.76 2.20 19.37
C PHE A 397 24.88 1.62 20.48
N MET A 398 23.75 2.28 20.72
CA MET A 398 22.70 1.84 21.63
C MET A 398 21.45 1.48 20.83
N ASP A 399 20.76 0.40 21.19
CA ASP A 399 19.45 0.08 20.60
C ASP A 399 18.47 1.26 20.79
N MET A 400 17.81 1.66 19.72
CA MET A 400 16.93 2.82 19.66
C MET A 400 15.79 2.74 20.69
N ARG A 401 15.32 1.52 21.02
CA ARG A 401 14.29 1.32 22.06
C ARG A 401 14.80 1.65 23.45
N LEU A 402 16.04 1.29 23.77
CA LEU A 402 16.69 1.62 25.03
C LEU A 402 16.95 3.12 25.12
N TYR A 403 17.46 3.72 24.04
CA TYR A 403 17.70 5.15 23.98
C TYR A 403 16.43 5.97 24.24
N HIS A 404 15.28 5.60 23.66
CA HIS A 404 14.02 6.30 23.89
C HIS A 404 13.54 6.21 25.34
N LYS A 405 13.62 5.02 25.96
CA LYS A 405 13.25 4.83 27.37
C LYS A 405 14.11 5.68 28.30
N VAL A 406 15.42 5.69 28.06
CA VAL A 406 16.33 6.48 28.89
C VAL A 406 16.10 7.98 28.67
N LYS A 407 15.91 8.42 27.42
CA LYS A 407 15.60 9.82 27.12
C LYS A 407 14.31 10.31 27.78
N THR A 408 13.28 9.47 27.84
CA THR A 408 12.02 9.81 28.54
C THR A 408 12.18 9.89 30.05
N LEU A 409 13.08 9.09 30.63
CA LEU A 409 13.36 9.11 32.06
C LEU A 409 14.28 10.28 32.45
N ALA A 410 15.26 10.60 31.60
CA ALA A 410 16.24 11.66 31.84
C ALA A 410 15.61 13.06 31.78
N ASN A 411 14.67 13.31 30.85
CA ASN A 411 14.07 14.64 30.67
C ASN A 411 12.53 14.65 30.80
N PRO A 412 11.95 14.55 32.01
CA PRO A 412 10.50 14.61 32.24
C PRO A 412 9.84 15.96 31.87
N PHE A 413 10.59 17.06 31.85
CA PHE A 413 10.08 18.43 31.67
C PHE A 413 10.28 19.01 30.25
N ALA A 414 10.85 18.23 29.31
CA ALA A 414 11.17 18.71 27.97
C ALA A 414 9.96 19.28 27.20
N TYR A 415 8.75 18.80 27.50
CA TYR A 415 7.52 19.31 26.87
C TYR A 415 7.12 20.70 27.39
N ASP A 416 7.34 20.97 28.68
CA ASP A 416 7.01 22.25 29.30
C ASP A 416 8.03 23.34 28.94
N GLU A 417 9.30 22.98 28.82
CA GLU A 417 10.36 23.88 28.34
C GLU A 417 10.16 24.24 26.86
N TYR A 418 9.90 23.25 26.01
CA TYR A 418 9.59 23.48 24.60
C TYR A 418 8.35 24.39 24.42
N ARG A 419 7.35 24.23 25.29
CA ARG A 419 6.16 25.09 25.31
C ARG A 419 6.49 26.52 25.73
N LYS A 420 7.33 26.71 26.76
CA LYS A 420 7.79 28.03 27.22
C LYS A 420 8.59 28.76 26.14
N ASP A 421 9.46 28.07 25.43
CA ASP A 421 10.29 28.66 24.38
C ASP A 421 9.46 29.05 23.14
N LYS A 422 8.48 28.23 22.75
CA LYS A 422 7.52 28.60 21.71
C LYS A 422 6.66 29.80 22.09
N ILE A 423 6.33 29.96 23.37
CA ILE A 423 5.58 31.12 23.86
C ILE A 423 6.48 32.36 23.83
N ARG A 424 7.75 32.25 24.26
CA ARG A 424 8.73 33.35 24.18
C ARG A 424 8.97 33.80 22.75
N GLN A 425 9.18 32.89 21.82
CA GLN A 425 9.36 33.21 20.40
C GLN A 425 8.15 33.97 19.82
N LYS A 426 6.92 33.54 20.15
CA LYS A 426 5.71 34.28 19.75
C LYS A 426 5.59 35.66 20.41
N ILE A 427 6.06 35.82 21.65
CA ILE A 427 6.09 37.11 22.34
C ILE A 427 7.13 38.03 21.67
N GLU A 428 8.28 37.50 21.26
CA GLU A 428 9.33 38.26 20.59
C GLU A 428 8.92 38.68 19.17
N GLU A 429 8.29 37.78 18.42
CA GLU A 429 7.69 38.08 17.11
C GLU A 429 6.60 39.15 17.20
N SER A 430 5.79 39.13 18.27
CA SER A 430 4.76 40.15 18.51
C SER A 430 5.33 41.47 19.04
N ARG A 431 6.47 41.45 19.74
CA ARG A 431 7.22 42.67 20.13
C ARG A 431 7.90 43.35 18.95
N ALA A 432 8.39 42.59 17.96
CA ALA A 432 9.00 43.13 16.74
C ALA A 432 8.00 43.92 15.86
N GLN A 433 6.69 43.72 16.03
CA GLN A 433 5.65 44.46 15.33
C GLN A 433 5.27 45.80 15.99
N ARG A 434 5.81 46.11 17.18
CA ARG A 434 5.63 47.40 17.84
C ARG A 434 6.85 48.28 17.54
N VAL A 435 6.58 49.45 16.97
CA VAL A 435 7.54 50.42 16.41
C VAL A 435 8.83 50.50 17.22
N GLN A 436 9.94 50.06 16.61
CA GLN A 436 11.28 50.29 17.11
C GLN A 436 11.58 51.79 16.95
N ILE A 437 11.45 52.57 18.02
CA ILE A 437 11.82 54.00 18.00
C ILE A 437 13.32 54.09 17.72
N GLN A 438 13.70 54.53 16.52
CA GLN A 438 15.11 54.73 16.18
C GLN A 438 15.62 55.98 16.90
N LYS A 439 16.64 55.81 17.76
CA LYS A 439 17.27 56.93 18.48
C LYS A 439 17.99 57.83 17.48
N LEU A 440 17.52 59.07 17.34
CA LEU A 440 18.18 60.10 16.54
C LEU A 440 19.49 60.56 17.23
N PRO A 441 20.55 60.87 16.46
CA PRO A 441 21.80 61.41 17.00
C PRO A 441 21.61 62.83 17.58
N LYS A 442 22.47 63.20 18.53
CA LYS A 442 22.37 64.48 19.27
C LYS A 442 22.78 65.69 18.42
N VAL A 443 23.75 65.54 17.52
CA VAL A 443 24.26 66.61 16.65
C VAL A 443 23.70 66.44 15.23
N ASN A 444 23.38 67.55 14.54
CA ASN A 444 22.82 67.54 13.18
C ASN A 444 21.49 66.76 13.00
N LYS A 445 20.54 66.95 13.92
CA LYS A 445 19.20 66.33 13.88
C LYS A 445 18.47 66.52 12.54
N GLN A 446 18.60 67.71 11.95
CA GLN A 446 17.95 68.04 10.66
C GLN A 446 18.57 67.28 9.48
N LEU A 447 19.89 67.09 9.48
CA LEU A 447 20.61 66.35 8.45
C LEU A 447 20.34 64.84 8.55
N ALA A 448 20.31 64.30 9.77
CA ALA A 448 19.95 62.91 10.02
C ALA A 448 18.52 62.60 9.55
N LEU A 449 17.56 63.49 9.82
CA LEU A 449 16.19 63.36 9.31
C LEU A 449 16.11 63.46 7.78
N LYS A 450 16.91 64.32 7.16
CA LYS A 450 16.99 64.42 5.70
C LYS A 450 17.54 63.14 5.07
N LEU A 451 18.57 62.53 5.67
CA LEU A 451 19.15 61.26 5.21
C LEU A 451 18.23 60.06 5.47
N MET A 452 17.38 60.11 6.50
CA MET A 452 16.33 59.11 6.73
C MET A 452 15.20 59.23 5.69
N GLU A 453 14.69 60.45 5.42
CA GLU A 453 13.68 60.66 4.38
C GLU A 453 14.23 60.27 2.99
N GLU A 454 15.45 60.66 2.64
CA GLU A 454 16.09 60.29 1.37
C GLU A 454 16.41 58.78 1.31
N GLY A 455 16.75 58.16 2.45
CA GLY A 455 16.96 56.72 2.58
C GLY A 455 15.67 55.92 2.41
N ASP A 456 14.55 56.40 2.94
CA ASP A 456 13.22 55.80 2.80
C ASP A 456 12.69 55.96 1.37
N ASP A 457 12.85 57.12 0.75
CA ASP A 457 12.52 57.37 -0.66
C ASP A 457 13.37 56.48 -1.60
N GLN A 458 14.67 56.30 -1.28
CA GLN A 458 15.55 55.36 -2.01
C GLN A 458 15.18 53.89 -1.74
N ALA A 459 14.72 53.54 -0.53
CA ALA A 459 14.25 52.20 -0.18
C ALA A 459 12.95 51.85 -0.93
N GLU A 460 12.02 52.80 -1.11
CA GLU A 460 10.83 52.63 -1.95
C GLU A 460 11.17 52.46 -3.43
N LEU A 461 12.16 53.21 -3.94
CA LEU A 461 12.63 53.10 -5.33
C LEU A 461 13.41 51.79 -5.59
N THR A 462 14.21 51.33 -4.63
CA THR A 462 14.97 50.06 -4.72
C THR A 462 14.12 48.82 -4.44
N ALA A 463 12.99 48.94 -3.74
CA ALA A 463 11.98 47.87 -3.65
C ALA A 463 11.38 47.50 -5.02
N ARG A 464 11.42 48.41 -6.01
CA ARG A 464 10.98 48.18 -7.40
C ARG A 464 12.07 47.65 -8.34
N LYS A 465 13.35 47.60 -7.94
CA LYS A 465 14.46 47.01 -8.71
C LYS A 465 15.40 46.19 -7.81
N LYS A 466 15.41 44.87 -8.00
CA LYS A 466 16.19 43.93 -7.16
C LYS A 466 17.70 44.23 -7.12
N LYS A 467 18.19 44.31 -5.87
CA LYS A 467 19.54 44.07 -5.32
C LYS A 467 20.65 45.11 -5.54
N GLY A 468 20.94 45.81 -4.43
CA GLY A 468 22.23 46.40 -4.08
C GLY A 468 22.10 47.19 -2.77
N LYS A 469 22.43 46.61 -1.61
CA LYS A 469 22.39 47.29 -0.31
C LYS A 469 23.58 48.27 -0.24
N VAL A 470 23.39 49.51 -0.69
CA VAL A 470 24.28 50.61 -0.29
C VAL A 470 23.90 50.94 1.16
N ARG A 471 24.83 50.77 2.10
CA ARG A 471 24.59 51.16 3.50
C ARG A 471 24.41 52.69 3.51
N GLY A 472 23.25 53.16 3.95
CA GLY A 472 23.00 54.59 4.12
C GLY A 472 24.02 55.21 5.06
N ILE A 473 24.37 56.47 4.83
CA ILE A 473 25.42 57.23 5.55
C ILE A 473 25.21 57.21 7.07
N LEU A 474 23.95 57.07 7.51
CA LEU A 474 23.57 56.97 8.93
C LEU A 474 24.05 55.68 9.62
N GLY A 475 24.28 54.60 8.87
CA GLY A 475 24.72 53.29 9.39
C GLY A 475 26.15 52.92 9.03
N ASP A 476 26.93 53.85 8.46
CA ASP A 476 28.35 53.65 8.15
C ASP A 476 29.21 54.20 9.29
N ASP A 477 29.97 53.32 9.95
CA ASP A 477 30.82 53.65 11.10
C ASP A 477 31.84 54.77 10.80
N ARG A 478 32.20 55.00 9.53
CA ARG A 478 33.11 56.07 9.11
C ARG A 478 32.52 57.47 9.26
N PHE A 479 31.19 57.62 9.18
CA PHE A 479 30.50 58.91 9.26
C PHE A 479 29.87 59.19 10.63
N LYS A 480 30.06 58.28 11.58
CA LYS A 480 29.59 58.42 12.96
C LYS A 480 30.11 59.71 13.64
N VAL A 481 31.34 60.11 13.32
CA VAL A 481 31.97 61.33 13.84
C VAL A 481 31.20 62.61 13.47
N MET A 482 30.54 62.64 12.30
CA MET A 482 29.74 63.80 11.83
C MET A 482 28.47 64.03 12.66
N PHE A 483 27.99 63.01 13.36
CA PHE A 483 26.76 63.02 14.14
C PHE A 483 26.98 63.10 15.67
N GLU A 484 28.24 63.03 16.11
CA GLU A 484 28.64 63.11 17.51
C GLU A 484 29.41 64.40 17.84
N ASN A 485 30.22 64.94 16.91
CA ASN A 485 31.06 66.11 17.16
C ASN A 485 30.35 67.45 16.79
N PRO A 486 30.21 68.42 17.73
CA PRO A 486 29.56 69.72 17.48
C PRO A 486 30.24 70.59 16.41
N ASP A 487 31.53 70.39 16.14
CA ASP A 487 32.27 71.19 15.14
C ASP A 487 31.76 70.99 13.70
N PHE A 488 31.06 69.89 13.44
CA PHE A 488 30.43 69.59 12.15
C PHE A 488 28.97 70.08 12.06
N GLN A 489 28.52 70.90 13.00
CA GLN A 489 27.18 71.48 12.98
C GLN A 489 27.00 72.38 11.75
N VAL A 490 25.95 72.11 10.96
CA VAL A 490 25.67 72.91 9.75
C VAL A 490 25.01 74.23 10.16
N ASP A 491 25.72 75.34 9.93
CA ASP A 491 25.21 76.67 10.22
C ASP A 491 24.39 77.24 9.06
N GLU A 492 23.07 77.30 9.25
CA GLU A 492 22.08 77.85 8.30
C GLU A 492 22.31 79.34 7.96
N GLN A 493 23.14 80.05 8.73
CA GLN A 493 23.42 81.49 8.55
C GLN A 493 24.69 81.80 7.76
N SER A 494 25.54 80.81 7.47
CA SER A 494 26.74 81.00 6.66
C SER A 494 26.38 81.40 5.21
N GLU A 495 27.16 82.31 4.61
CA GLU A 495 26.94 82.77 3.24
C GLU A 495 27.09 81.62 2.23
N ASP A 496 28.05 80.73 2.48
CA ASP A 496 28.32 79.53 1.66
C ASP A 496 27.11 78.58 1.60
N TYR A 497 26.41 78.36 2.72
CA TYR A 497 25.22 77.50 2.78
C TYR A 497 24.03 78.12 2.02
N ARG A 498 23.88 79.45 2.07
CA ARG A 498 22.83 80.18 1.35
C ARG A 498 23.06 80.23 -0.16
N LEU A 499 24.31 80.35 -0.59
CA LEU A 499 24.69 80.36 -2.01
C LEU A 499 24.46 78.99 -2.67
N LEU A 500 24.74 77.90 -1.97
CA LEU A 500 24.57 76.54 -2.48
C LEU A 500 23.10 76.08 -2.55
N ASN A 501 22.21 76.64 -1.71
CA ASN A 501 20.82 76.21 -1.59
C ASN A 501 19.81 77.39 -1.74
N PRO A 502 19.63 77.98 -2.94
CA PRO A 502 18.81 79.17 -3.13
C PRO A 502 17.27 78.96 -3.06
N ILE A 503 16.75 77.72 -2.97
CA ILE A 503 15.30 77.42 -3.04
C ILE A 503 14.87 76.39 -1.97
N VAL A 504 14.84 76.75 -0.67
CA VAL A 504 14.51 75.77 0.40
C VAL A 504 13.33 76.15 1.33
N SER A 505 12.77 77.36 1.23
CA SER A 505 11.84 77.86 2.27
C SER A 505 10.57 77.02 2.53
N LYS A 506 9.98 76.37 1.52
CA LYS A 506 8.71 75.62 1.68
C LYS A 506 8.89 74.18 2.18
N VAL A 507 10.01 73.52 1.90
CA VAL A 507 10.28 72.13 2.31
C VAL A 507 10.81 72.08 3.74
N GLU A 508 11.65 73.05 4.12
CA GLU A 508 12.13 73.21 5.50
C GLU A 508 11.01 73.49 6.51
N GLN A 509 9.99 74.27 6.15
CA GLN A 509 8.85 74.53 7.04
C GLN A 509 8.06 73.26 7.38
N LYS A 510 7.87 72.36 6.41
CA LYS A 510 7.24 71.05 6.65
C LYS A 510 8.11 70.16 7.54
N ARG A 511 9.44 70.18 7.34
CA ARG A 511 10.41 69.41 8.13
C ARG A 511 10.51 69.91 9.58
N LYS A 512 10.60 71.23 9.80
CA LYS A 512 10.57 71.85 11.14
C LYS A 512 9.26 71.52 11.89
N LYS A 513 8.14 71.37 11.19
CA LYS A 513 6.85 70.95 11.79
C LYS A 513 6.84 69.48 12.23
N LYS A 514 7.38 68.55 11.43
CA LYS A 514 7.55 67.14 11.82
C LYS A 514 8.52 66.96 13.00
N LEU A 515 9.61 67.75 13.02
CA LEU A 515 10.63 67.71 14.07
C LEU A 515 10.08 68.14 15.44
N ARG A 516 9.14 69.10 15.48
CA ARG A 516 8.43 69.47 16.70
C ARG A 516 7.51 68.36 17.24
N GLN A 517 6.77 67.68 16.35
CA GLN A 517 5.88 66.57 16.74
C GLN A 517 6.63 65.35 17.29
N MET A 518 7.81 65.04 16.74
CA MET A 518 8.67 63.96 17.25
C MET A 518 9.40 64.33 18.55
N ALA A 519 9.75 65.60 18.75
CA ALA A 519 10.36 66.07 19.99
C ALA A 519 9.37 66.04 21.16
N GLU A 520 8.11 66.44 20.94
CA GLU A 520 7.04 66.36 21.94
C GLU A 520 6.75 64.90 22.37
N GLN A 521 6.89 63.92 21.47
CA GLN A 521 6.75 62.50 21.81
C GLN A 521 7.95 61.88 22.53
N ALA A 522 9.12 62.52 22.48
CA ALA A 522 10.36 62.01 23.08
C ALA A 522 10.59 62.51 24.52
N GLU A 523 9.92 63.59 24.94
CA GLU A 523 10.06 64.16 26.29
C GLU A 523 9.08 63.56 27.32
N GLU A 524 8.19 62.65 26.93
CA GLU A 524 7.11 62.15 27.80
C GLU A 524 7.39 60.84 28.58
N GLU A 525 8.63 60.34 28.66
CA GLU A 525 8.97 59.29 29.64
C GLU A 525 10.26 59.58 30.44
N PRO A 526 10.20 59.54 31.79
CA PRO A 526 11.37 59.74 32.64
C PRO A 526 12.31 58.54 32.55
N GLU A 527 13.61 58.82 32.39
CA GLU A 527 14.67 57.81 32.34
C GLU A 527 14.71 56.96 33.62
N GLY A 528 14.30 55.69 33.49
CA GLY A 528 14.37 54.68 34.54
C GLY A 528 15.77 54.07 34.69
N ARG A 529 16.40 54.42 35.80
CA ARG A 529 17.56 53.79 36.49
C ARG A 529 17.72 52.28 36.23
N GLY A 530 18.94 51.85 35.90
CA GLY A 530 19.34 50.44 35.96
C GLY A 530 19.76 50.02 37.37
N SER A 531 19.46 48.77 37.75
CA SER A 531 20.32 47.93 38.60
C SER A 531 19.83 46.48 38.65
N SER A 532 20.83 45.60 38.80
CA SER A 532 20.90 44.16 39.06
C SER A 532 19.94 43.52 40.09
N ASP A 533 19.65 42.23 39.84
CA ASP A 533 19.43 41.06 40.72
C ASP A 533 18.55 41.08 41.98
N GLU A 534 17.93 39.90 42.18
CA GLU A 534 17.19 39.34 43.33
C GLU A 534 15.65 39.54 43.43
N SER A 535 14.96 38.44 43.11
CA SER A 535 13.93 37.75 43.90
C SER A 535 12.93 38.58 44.74
N SER A 536 11.65 38.56 44.35
CA SER A 536 10.52 38.04 45.15
C SER A 536 9.17 38.67 44.73
N ASP A 537 8.30 37.81 44.16
CA ASP A 537 6.83 37.77 44.31
C ASP A 537 6.01 39.08 44.23
N ASP A 538 5.74 39.58 43.00
CA ASP A 538 4.62 40.53 42.78
C ASP A 538 4.03 40.47 41.34
N ASP A 539 3.74 39.26 40.84
CA ASP A 539 3.19 39.01 39.49
C ASP A 539 1.64 39.13 39.40
N LYS A 540 1.02 40.14 40.04
CA LYS A 540 -0.46 40.28 40.03
C LYS A 540 -1.02 41.51 39.30
N SER A 541 -0.21 42.51 38.96
CA SER A 541 -0.69 43.74 38.31
C SER A 541 -1.04 43.55 36.82
N TRP A 542 -0.23 42.80 36.06
CA TRP A 542 -0.46 42.57 34.62
C TRP A 542 -1.68 41.69 34.32
N VAL A 543 -2.04 40.78 35.24
CA VAL A 543 -3.19 39.88 35.05
C VAL A 543 -4.51 40.65 35.15
N GLU A 544 -4.55 41.73 35.94
CA GLU A 544 -5.72 42.60 36.09
C GLU A 544 -5.91 43.52 34.88
N GLU A 545 -4.84 44.13 34.36
CA GLU A 545 -4.88 44.95 33.14
C GLU A 545 -5.32 44.13 31.90
N VAL A 546 -4.79 42.90 31.74
CA VAL A 546 -5.19 42.01 30.63
C VAL A 546 -6.65 41.57 30.79
N ARG A 547 -7.16 41.42 32.03
CA ARG A 547 -8.58 41.13 32.29
C ARG A 547 -9.49 42.30 31.94
N GLU A 548 -9.05 43.53 32.15
CA GLU A 548 -9.80 44.74 31.79
C GLU A 548 -9.79 44.99 30.29
N GLN A 549 -8.65 44.86 29.63
CA GLN A 549 -8.55 44.94 28.17
C GLN A 549 -9.39 43.84 27.48
N ARG A 550 -9.37 42.61 28.00
CA ARG A 550 -10.22 41.53 27.48
C ARG A 550 -11.71 41.81 27.71
N ARG A 551 -12.09 42.45 28.82
CA ARG A 551 -13.48 42.89 29.06
C ARG A 551 -13.89 43.99 28.08
N GLN A 552 -13.04 44.98 27.83
CA GLN A 552 -13.29 46.06 26.88
C GLN A 552 -13.46 45.54 25.44
N MET A 553 -12.57 44.65 24.98
CA MET A 553 -12.67 44.00 23.67
C MET A 553 -13.96 43.18 23.53
N TYR A 554 -14.41 42.50 24.59
CA TYR A 554 -15.65 41.73 24.57
C TYR A 554 -16.91 42.63 24.52
N PHE A 555 -16.84 43.82 25.14
CA PHE A 555 -17.89 44.83 25.04
C PHE A 555 -17.94 45.46 23.64
N GLU A 556 -16.80 45.81 23.05
CA GLU A 556 -16.72 46.35 21.69
C GLU A 556 -17.16 45.33 20.63
N GLU A 557 -16.78 44.06 20.76
CA GLU A 557 -17.21 43.00 19.83
C GLU A 557 -18.72 42.74 19.94
N ARG A 558 -19.28 42.84 21.15
CA ARG A 558 -20.73 42.72 21.38
C ARG A 558 -21.50 43.91 20.78
N GLU A 559 -20.97 45.12 20.88
CA GLU A 559 -21.55 46.31 20.23
C GLU A 559 -21.48 46.24 18.70
N LYS A 560 -20.36 45.76 18.13
CA LYS A 560 -20.27 45.50 16.68
C LYS A 560 -21.29 44.47 16.22
N ARG A 561 -21.46 43.35 16.93
CA ARG A 561 -22.49 42.34 16.61
C ARG A 561 -23.91 42.89 16.70
N LEU A 562 -24.17 43.82 17.62
CA LEU A 562 -25.47 44.51 17.72
C LEU A 562 -25.69 45.51 16.58
N GLN A 563 -24.64 46.20 16.13
CA GLN A 563 -24.68 47.10 14.96
C GLN A 563 -24.85 46.33 13.64
N ASP A 564 -24.15 45.21 13.46
CA ASP A 564 -24.30 44.33 12.30
C ASP A 564 -25.70 43.73 12.23
N ARG A 565 -26.27 43.33 13.39
CA ARG A 565 -27.64 42.82 13.46
C ARG A 565 -28.68 43.91 13.17
N LYS A 566 -28.44 45.16 13.61
CA LYS A 566 -29.26 46.34 13.26
C LYS A 566 -29.16 46.73 11.77
N GLN A 567 -28.02 46.52 11.13
CA GLN A 567 -27.84 46.73 9.70
C GLN A 567 -28.50 45.61 8.87
N GLY A 568 -28.43 44.36 9.35
CA GLY A 568 -29.12 43.22 8.74
C GLY A 568 -30.64 43.36 8.75
N ASP A 569 -31.23 43.77 9.87
CA ASP A 569 -32.69 43.99 10.00
C ASP A 569 -33.19 45.21 9.20
N ARG A 570 -32.30 46.16 8.86
CA ARG A 570 -32.64 47.35 8.02
C ARG A 570 -32.67 47.05 6.52
N ASN A 571 -31.97 46.01 6.06
CA ASN A 571 -31.82 45.69 4.64
C ASN A 571 -32.80 44.60 4.13
N THR A 572 -33.67 44.07 5.00
CA THR A 572 -34.78 43.19 4.59
C THR A 572 -36.07 44.00 4.40
N THR A 573 -36.12 44.80 3.34
CA THR A 573 -37.38 45.34 2.81
C THR A 573 -38.09 44.25 2.00
N LEU A 574 -39.18 43.73 2.58
CA LEU A 574 -40.15 42.85 1.93
C LEU A 574 -40.86 43.61 0.78
N VAL A 575 -40.61 43.21 -0.46
CA VAL A 575 -41.51 43.48 -1.59
C VAL A 575 -42.59 42.41 -1.57
N GLY A 576 -43.80 42.82 -1.20
CA GLY A 576 -44.99 41.96 -1.11
C GLY A 576 -45.67 41.73 -2.46
N GLY A 577 -46.36 40.60 -2.55
CA GLY A 577 -47.38 40.32 -3.56
C GLY A 577 -48.47 39.41 -2.99
N GLY A 578 -49.68 39.97 -2.79
CA GLY A 578 -50.95 39.25 -2.96
C GLY A 578 -51.72 38.74 -1.73
N ARG A 579 -52.57 39.62 -1.15
CA ARG A 579 -54.00 39.46 -0.72
C ARG A 579 -54.48 38.13 -0.08
N GLY A 580 -55.25 38.10 1.02
CA GLY A 580 -55.94 39.16 1.78
C GLY A 580 -56.92 38.60 2.83
N GLY A 581 -57.49 39.52 3.64
CA GLY A 581 -58.59 39.31 4.62
C GLY A 581 -58.13 39.05 6.07
N ALA A 582 -58.68 39.62 7.15
CA ALA A 582 -59.60 40.73 7.41
C ALA A 582 -59.66 40.97 8.94
N ALA A 583 -59.87 42.23 9.33
CA ALA A 583 -60.56 42.72 10.53
C ALA A 583 -60.00 42.52 11.97
N SER A 584 -59.72 43.68 12.60
CA SER A 584 -60.13 44.14 13.96
C SER A 584 -59.66 43.34 15.19
N ASP A 585 -59.26 43.89 16.34
CA ASP A 585 -59.46 45.22 16.95
C ASP A 585 -58.49 45.36 18.16
N ARG A 586 -58.12 46.62 18.45
CA ARG A 586 -57.76 47.27 19.76
C ARG A 586 -57.14 46.45 20.90
N GLY A 587 -56.12 46.90 21.64
CA GLY A 587 -55.50 48.23 21.74
C GLY A 587 -54.67 48.36 23.04
N ALA A 588 -53.78 49.36 23.03
CA ALA A 588 -53.24 50.14 24.16
C ALA A 588 -52.30 49.50 25.22
N GLY A 589 -51.06 50.02 25.26
CA GLY A 589 -50.62 50.80 26.44
C GLY A 589 -49.41 50.32 27.26
N GLY A 590 -48.26 50.95 27.01
CA GLY A 590 -47.41 51.49 28.09
C GLY A 590 -46.16 50.69 28.57
N PRO A 591 -45.12 51.38 29.09
CA PRO A 591 -43.72 50.95 28.94
C PRO A 591 -42.92 50.73 30.24
N ALA A 592 -41.69 50.21 30.08
CA ALA A 592 -40.50 50.35 30.93
C ALA A 592 -40.47 49.69 32.34
N ARG A 593 -39.42 48.88 32.58
CA ARG A 593 -38.31 49.11 33.55
C ARG A 593 -37.48 47.83 33.77
N GLY A 594 -36.19 48.02 33.99
CA GLY A 594 -35.20 46.96 34.17
C GLY A 594 -35.15 46.35 35.58
N GLY A 595 -34.20 45.42 35.78
CA GLY A 595 -33.80 44.95 37.10
C GLY A 595 -33.46 43.45 37.19
N GLN A 596 -32.15 43.16 37.17
CA GLN A 596 -31.42 42.10 37.91
C GLN A 596 -31.65 40.59 37.64
N PRO A 597 -30.60 39.75 37.84
CA PRO A 597 -30.59 38.33 37.46
C PRO A 597 -31.21 37.44 38.54
N ARG A 598 -31.93 36.39 38.13
CA ARG A 598 -32.42 35.34 39.04
C ARG A 598 -31.52 34.10 38.97
N PHE A 599 -30.91 33.81 40.11
CA PHE A 599 -30.31 32.52 40.46
C PHE A 599 -31.41 31.43 40.57
N PHE A 600 -30.99 30.19 40.34
CA PHE A 600 -31.68 28.90 40.32
C PHE A 600 -33.09 28.83 40.92
N GLN A 601 -34.07 28.60 40.05
CA GLN A 601 -35.34 27.99 40.42
C GLN A 601 -35.22 26.47 40.25
N ILE A 602 -35.18 25.74 41.36
CA ILE A 602 -35.42 24.29 41.38
C ILE A 602 -36.83 24.10 40.80
N ARG A 603 -36.92 23.52 39.59
CA ARG A 603 -38.21 23.12 39.03
C ARG A 603 -38.66 21.84 39.71
N ALA A 604 -39.78 21.98 40.41
CA ALA A 604 -40.62 20.88 40.86
C ALA A 604 -40.98 19.97 39.67
N GLY A 605 -41.17 18.68 39.97
CA GLY A 605 -41.38 17.63 38.99
C GLY A 605 -42.51 17.92 38.00
N GLU A 606 -42.23 17.65 36.73
CA GLU A 606 -43.22 17.60 35.66
C GLU A 606 -43.30 16.16 35.12
N GLU A 607 -44.36 15.51 35.55
CA GLU A 607 -45.38 14.82 34.75
C GLU A 607 -44.97 14.04 33.48
N PHE A 608 -45.37 12.77 33.54
CA PHE A 608 -45.35 11.73 32.52
C PHE A 608 -46.01 12.17 31.19
N ARG A 609 -45.20 12.54 30.19
CA ARG A 609 -45.68 12.83 28.81
C ARG A 609 -45.51 11.61 27.90
N SER A 610 -46.31 10.57 28.09
CA SER A 610 -46.14 9.28 27.38
C SER A 610 -47.01 9.07 26.14
N PHE A 611 -47.80 10.05 25.66
CA PHE A 611 -48.71 9.83 24.52
C PHE A 611 -48.47 10.72 23.29
N GLY A 612 -47.59 11.72 23.38
CA GLY A 612 -47.27 12.60 22.24
C GLY A 612 -46.22 12.03 21.26
N ASP A 613 -45.39 11.08 21.71
CA ASP A 613 -44.16 10.70 21.00
C ASP A 613 -44.32 9.53 20.00
N VAL A 614 -45.45 8.81 20.09
CA VAL A 614 -45.77 7.70 19.17
C VAL A 614 -46.07 8.21 17.75
N GLY A 615 -46.62 9.42 17.62
CA GLY A 615 -46.89 10.05 16.34
C GLY A 615 -45.62 10.57 15.64
N HIS A 616 -44.63 11.02 16.41
CA HIS A 616 -43.35 11.50 15.89
C HIS A 616 -42.49 10.33 15.38
N THR A 617 -42.40 9.25 16.15
CA THR A 617 -41.68 8.03 15.76
C THR A 617 -42.30 7.32 14.54
N GLN A 618 -43.63 7.31 14.40
CA GLN A 618 -44.29 6.78 13.20
C GLN A 618 -44.06 7.65 11.95
N LYS A 619 -44.01 8.98 12.09
CA LYS A 619 -43.65 9.88 10.99
C LYS A 619 -42.19 9.73 10.58
N LEU A 620 -41.27 9.59 11.53
CA LEU A 620 -39.87 9.30 11.26
C LEU A 620 -39.72 7.97 10.51
N LYS A 621 -40.39 6.90 10.94
CA LYS A 621 -40.36 5.58 10.27
C LYS A 621 -40.92 5.60 8.83
N LYS A 622 -41.73 6.58 8.46
CA LYS A 622 -42.26 6.77 7.09
C LYS A 622 -41.41 7.70 6.22
N ALA A 623 -40.51 8.50 6.81
CA ALA A 623 -39.60 9.39 6.07
C ALA A 623 -38.41 8.64 5.46
N SER A 624 -37.85 9.18 4.38
CA SER A 624 -36.66 8.67 3.71
C SER A 624 -35.42 8.78 4.61
N LEU A 625 -34.39 7.95 4.35
CA LEU A 625 -33.15 7.94 5.16
C LEU A 625 -32.46 9.32 5.14
N GLU A 626 -32.51 10.02 4.00
CA GLU A 626 -31.90 11.34 3.86
C GLU A 626 -32.60 12.40 4.71
N ASP A 627 -33.93 12.36 4.79
CA ASP A 627 -34.71 13.30 5.62
C ASP A 627 -34.52 13.03 7.12
N ARG A 628 -34.29 11.77 7.52
CA ARG A 628 -33.94 11.42 8.91
C ARG A 628 -32.58 11.98 9.31
N LEU A 629 -31.58 11.86 8.44
CA LEU A 629 -30.23 12.38 8.68
C LEU A 629 -30.22 13.92 8.78
N LYS A 630 -31.01 14.62 7.96
CA LYS A 630 -31.15 16.08 8.05
C LYS A 630 -31.79 16.52 9.37
N MET A 631 -32.73 15.75 9.90
CA MET A 631 -33.38 16.02 11.19
C MET A 631 -32.41 15.75 12.36
N GLU A 632 -31.58 14.70 12.28
CA GLU A 632 -30.51 14.42 13.26
C GLU A 632 -29.37 15.43 13.21
N GLU A 633 -29.07 16.05 12.06
CA GLU A 633 -28.03 17.09 11.96
C GLU A 633 -28.45 18.41 12.65
N HIS A 634 -29.76 18.63 12.87
CA HIS A 634 -30.27 19.82 13.55
C HIS A 634 -30.38 19.66 15.07
N SER A 635 -30.33 18.43 15.61
CA SER A 635 -30.20 18.22 17.05
C SER A 635 -28.73 18.36 17.45
N GLY A 636 -28.44 19.27 18.37
CA GLY A 636 -27.09 19.53 18.86
C GLY A 636 -26.46 18.30 19.54
N THR A 637 -25.25 18.49 20.08
CA THR A 637 -24.25 17.51 20.55
C THR A 637 -24.67 16.39 21.53
N SER A 638 -25.95 16.22 21.83
CA SER A 638 -26.48 15.13 22.65
C SER A 638 -27.85 14.69 22.11
N ASN A 639 -27.94 13.47 21.58
CA ASN A 639 -29.21 12.83 21.29
C ASN A 639 -29.60 11.94 22.47
N MET A 640 -30.78 12.16 23.03
CA MET A 640 -31.35 11.36 24.10
C MET A 640 -32.64 10.72 23.58
N GLU A 641 -32.61 9.42 23.32
CA GLU A 641 -33.78 8.65 22.90
C GLU A 641 -34.39 7.95 24.12
N ASP A 642 -35.66 8.27 24.39
CA ASP A 642 -36.46 7.64 25.43
C ASP A 642 -37.25 6.49 24.80
N SER A 643 -36.84 5.25 25.08
CA SER A 643 -37.66 4.09 24.73
C SER A 643 -38.82 3.97 25.72
N ALA A 644 -40.03 3.72 25.22
CA ALA A 644 -41.29 3.72 25.99
C ALA A 644 -41.34 2.78 27.21
N VAL A 645 -40.30 1.95 27.42
CA VAL A 645 -40.13 1.12 28.62
C VAL A 645 -38.71 1.34 29.18
N GLY A 646 -38.55 2.43 29.93
CA GLY A 646 -37.55 2.58 31.00
C GLY A 646 -36.07 2.56 30.64
N SER A 647 -35.69 2.61 29.36
CA SER A 647 -34.28 2.66 28.95
C SER A 647 -33.98 3.94 28.16
N LYS A 648 -33.00 4.70 28.67
CA LYS A 648 -32.49 5.93 28.06
C LYS A 648 -31.20 5.62 27.31
N GLN A 649 -31.13 5.95 26.02
CA GLN A 649 -29.87 5.91 25.27
C GLN A 649 -29.41 7.33 25.00
N VAL A 650 -28.17 7.63 25.40
CA VAL A 650 -27.50 8.91 25.13
C VAL A 650 -26.36 8.64 24.17
N THR A 651 -26.40 9.24 22.98
CA THR A 651 -25.29 9.23 22.03
C THR A 651 -24.63 10.61 22.02
N PHE A 652 -23.33 10.62 22.32
CA PHE A 652 -22.51 11.83 22.34
C PHE A 652 -21.66 11.89 21.09
N THR A 653 -21.85 12.93 20.27
CA THR A 653 -21.01 13.19 19.10
C THR A 653 -20.01 14.29 19.46
N LEU A 654 -18.71 13.95 19.48
CA LEU A 654 -17.63 14.90 19.75
C LEU A 654 -17.63 16.01 18.68
N LYS A 655 -17.56 17.27 19.13
CA LYS A 655 -17.37 18.42 18.23
C LYS A 655 -16.06 18.23 17.46
N LYS A 656 -16.15 18.14 16.13
CA LYS A 656 -14.98 18.09 15.23
C LYS A 656 -14.27 19.46 15.25
N SER A 657 -12.95 19.46 15.08
CA SER A 657 -12.18 20.71 15.03
C SER A 657 -12.57 21.54 13.79
N GLU A 658 -12.39 22.86 13.88
CA GLU A 658 -12.67 23.77 12.75
C GLU A 658 -11.84 23.48 11.50
N GLU A 659 -10.66 22.86 11.66
CA GLU A 659 -9.83 22.43 10.52
C GLU A 659 -10.45 21.23 9.79
N GLN A 660 -11.02 20.28 10.52
CA GLN A 660 -11.69 19.12 9.92
C GLN A 660 -13.01 19.50 9.25
N SER A 661 -13.73 20.52 9.74
CA SER A 661 -14.94 21.01 9.07
C SER A 661 -14.60 21.73 7.77
N LYS A 662 -13.54 22.54 7.75
CA LYS A 662 -13.02 23.22 6.56
C LYS A 662 -12.53 22.24 5.49
N GLN A 663 -11.77 21.21 5.88
CA GLN A 663 -11.34 20.16 4.93
C GLN A 663 -12.53 19.46 4.28
N ARG A 664 -13.57 19.12 5.06
CA ARG A 664 -14.76 18.43 4.54
C ARG A 664 -15.63 19.32 3.66
N GLN A 665 -15.66 20.64 3.93
CA GLN A 665 -16.31 21.61 3.06
C GLN A 665 -15.55 21.74 1.73
N ALA A 666 -14.22 21.85 1.77
CA ALA A 666 -13.38 21.87 0.57
C ALA A 666 -13.52 20.58 -0.27
N GLU A 667 -13.59 19.40 0.37
CA GLU A 667 -13.86 18.14 -0.31
C GLU A 667 -15.25 18.10 -0.97
N ARG A 668 -16.28 18.64 -0.29
CA ARG A 668 -17.64 18.74 -0.85
C ARG A 668 -17.69 19.68 -2.04
N GLU A 669 -17.04 20.83 -1.95
CA GLU A 669 -16.93 21.82 -3.04
C GLU A 669 -16.19 21.21 -4.24
N HIS A 670 -15.03 20.58 -4.02
CA HIS A 670 -14.28 19.89 -5.07
C HIS A 670 -15.09 18.74 -5.71
N HIS A 671 -15.91 18.03 -4.93
CA HIS A 671 -16.78 16.98 -5.46
C HIS A 671 -17.98 17.54 -6.24
N GLN A 672 -18.47 18.74 -5.90
CA GLN A 672 -19.51 19.45 -6.65
C GLN A 672 -18.96 20.05 -7.93
N GLU A 673 -17.76 20.63 -7.92
CA GLU A 673 -17.04 21.10 -9.10
C GLU A 673 -16.80 19.94 -10.08
N ARG A 674 -16.34 18.78 -9.59
CA ARG A 674 -16.20 17.57 -10.43
C ARG A 674 -17.52 17.08 -11.01
N LYS A 675 -18.64 17.26 -10.30
CA LYS A 675 -19.98 16.92 -10.83
C LYS A 675 -20.45 17.94 -11.87
N ALA A 676 -20.18 19.22 -11.67
CA ALA A 676 -20.54 20.29 -12.60
C ALA A 676 -19.72 20.25 -13.90
N LEU A 677 -18.45 19.83 -13.83
CA LEU A 677 -17.56 19.65 -14.98
C LEU A 677 -17.88 18.39 -15.81
N ARG A 678 -18.70 17.46 -15.30
CA ARG A 678 -19.16 16.30 -16.07
C ARG A 678 -20.31 16.72 -16.99
N ARG A 679 -20.09 16.64 -18.31
CA ARG A 679 -21.18 16.75 -19.30
C ARG A 679 -22.23 15.66 -19.03
N PRO A 680 -23.53 15.99 -18.92
CA PRO A 680 -24.56 14.97 -18.74
C PRO A 680 -24.66 14.12 -20.01
N ALA A 681 -24.43 12.81 -19.87
CA ALA A 681 -24.57 11.82 -20.94
C ALA A 681 -26.06 11.47 -21.21
N SER A 682 -26.94 12.47 -21.26
CA SER A 682 -28.38 12.28 -21.54
C SER A 682 -28.65 11.80 -22.98
N HIS A 683 -27.70 11.96 -23.89
CA HIS A 683 -27.80 11.48 -25.28
C HIS A 683 -27.42 10.00 -25.48
N LEU A 684 -26.91 9.31 -24.45
CA LEU A 684 -26.62 7.86 -24.53
C LEU A 684 -27.80 6.99 -24.07
N SER A 685 -28.90 7.61 -23.60
CA SER A 685 -30.12 6.90 -23.20
C SER A 685 -31.32 7.33 -24.05
N SER A 686 -31.23 7.16 -25.37
CA SER A 686 -32.42 7.12 -26.22
C SER A 686 -32.25 6.11 -27.36
N ALA A 687 -32.48 4.84 -27.06
CA ALA A 687 -33.06 3.82 -27.96
C ALA A 687 -32.83 2.40 -27.39
N ARG A 688 -33.69 1.96 -26.48
CA ARG A 688 -34.24 0.59 -26.43
C ARG A 688 -35.31 0.52 -25.34
N GLY A 689 -36.48 0.06 -25.73
CA GLY A 689 -37.75 0.22 -25.02
C GLY A 689 -37.79 -0.37 -23.61
N ARG A 690 -38.46 0.35 -22.71
CA ARG A 690 -39.01 -0.21 -21.48
C ARG A 690 -40.11 -1.22 -21.83
N PRO A 691 -40.09 -2.47 -21.32
CA PRO A 691 -41.24 -3.35 -21.45
C PRO A 691 -42.37 -2.84 -20.54
N ARG A 692 -43.56 -2.66 -21.14
CA ARG A 692 -44.82 -2.45 -20.44
C ARG A 692 -45.20 -3.71 -19.67
N GLY A 693 -45.81 -3.50 -18.50
CA GLY A 693 -46.09 -4.53 -17.51
C GLY A 693 -47.10 -5.60 -17.91
N TRP A 694 -47.06 -6.68 -17.13
CA TRP A 694 -48.15 -7.63 -16.96
C TRP A 694 -48.54 -7.61 -15.48
N GLY A 695 -49.72 -7.06 -15.21
CA GLY A 695 -50.47 -7.30 -13.99
C GLY A 695 -51.60 -8.28 -14.28
N ARG A 696 -51.61 -9.41 -13.54
CA ARG A 696 -52.77 -10.27 -13.18
C ARG A 696 -52.18 -11.50 -12.47
N GLY A 697 -52.67 -11.96 -11.34
CA GLY A 697 -53.84 -11.56 -10.57
C GLY A 697 -53.81 -12.24 -9.20
N GLY A 698 -54.58 -11.69 -8.27
CA GLY A 698 -54.82 -12.30 -6.98
C GLY A 698 -55.62 -13.60 -7.08
N ARG A 699 -55.32 -14.52 -6.17
CA ARG A 699 -56.28 -15.46 -5.59
C ARG A 699 -56.03 -15.52 -4.10
N GLY A 700 -57.06 -15.16 -3.34
CA GLY A 700 -57.19 -15.49 -1.93
C GLY A 700 -57.78 -16.90 -1.76
N GLY A 701 -57.87 -17.29 -0.48
CA GLY A 701 -58.45 -18.55 0.00
C GLY A 701 -57.37 -19.53 0.43
N GLY A 702 -57.34 -20.10 1.62
CA GLY A 702 -58.29 -20.12 2.72
C GLY A 702 -57.65 -20.91 3.87
N GLY A 703 -58.15 -20.72 5.08
CA GLY A 703 -57.60 -21.30 6.30
C GLY A 703 -57.72 -22.82 6.40
N GLY A 704 -56.95 -23.40 7.33
CA GLY A 704 -57.04 -24.80 7.72
C GLY A 704 -56.29 -25.04 9.02
N ARG A 705 -57.03 -25.36 10.07
CA ARG A 705 -56.61 -25.65 11.44
C ARG A 705 -55.97 -27.04 11.57
N GLY A 706 -55.19 -27.22 12.64
CA GLY A 706 -54.87 -28.51 13.29
C GLY A 706 -53.44 -28.49 13.83
N GLY A 707 -53.13 -28.61 15.12
CA GLY A 707 -53.88 -29.10 16.27
C GLY A 707 -53.27 -30.41 16.80
N GLY A 708 -52.56 -30.31 17.94
CA GLY A 708 -52.11 -31.44 18.77
C GLY A 708 -50.65 -31.88 18.54
N GLY A 709 -49.81 -32.13 19.53
CA GLY A 709 -49.98 -32.14 20.98
C GLY A 709 -48.85 -32.95 21.63
N GLY A 710 -48.21 -32.37 22.66
CA GLY A 710 -47.91 -33.04 23.95
C GLY A 710 -46.78 -34.09 24.09
N ARG A 711 -46.00 -33.84 25.16
CA ARG A 711 -45.15 -34.76 25.99
C ARG A 711 -43.73 -35.00 25.45
N GLY A 712 -42.64 -34.92 26.23
CA GLY A 712 -42.45 -34.84 27.69
C GLY A 712 -41.52 -35.98 28.16
N ARG A 713 -40.50 -35.63 28.98
CA ARG A 713 -39.44 -36.45 29.63
C ARG A 713 -38.17 -36.65 28.78
N GLY A 714 -36.94 -36.48 29.27
CA GLY A 714 -36.43 -36.26 30.62
C GLY A 714 -35.21 -37.16 30.87
N GLY A 715 -34.11 -36.61 31.41
CA GLY A 715 -33.11 -37.40 32.13
C GLY A 715 -31.63 -37.18 31.76
N GLY A 716 -30.91 -36.42 32.59
CA GLY A 716 -29.80 -36.97 33.39
C GLY A 716 -28.36 -36.89 32.86
N GLY A 717 -27.52 -36.11 33.57
CA GLY A 717 -26.05 -36.19 33.60
C GLY A 717 -25.39 -34.83 33.29
N GLY A 718 -24.84 -34.03 34.21
CA GLY A 718 -24.31 -34.27 35.55
C GLY A 718 -22.78 -34.32 35.52
N GLY A 719 -22.09 -33.20 35.82
CA GLY A 719 -20.64 -33.24 36.11
C GLY A 719 -19.82 -31.96 35.90
N GLY A 720 -19.80 -31.08 36.92
CA GLY A 720 -18.58 -30.41 37.42
C GLY A 720 -17.87 -29.34 36.57
N GLY A 721 -18.33 -28.08 36.65
CA GLY A 721 -17.55 -26.91 36.25
C GLY A 721 -16.73 -26.33 37.41
N GLY A 722 -15.40 -26.45 37.34
CA GLY A 722 -14.46 -25.72 38.20
C GLY A 722 -14.08 -24.38 37.58
N ARG A 723 -14.51 -23.27 38.20
CA ARG A 723 -14.03 -21.92 37.93
C ARG A 723 -12.79 -21.64 38.78
N GLY A 724 -11.70 -21.25 38.15
CA GLY A 724 -10.54 -20.62 38.79
C GLY A 724 -10.14 -19.40 37.97
N GLY A 725 -10.55 -18.21 38.42
CA GLY A 725 -10.03 -16.94 37.93
C GLY A 725 -8.73 -16.60 38.63
N GLY A 726 -7.76 -16.07 37.88
CA GLY A 726 -6.52 -15.53 38.41
C GLY A 726 -6.17 -14.26 37.65
N HIS A 727 -6.46 -13.12 38.28
CA HIS A 727 -5.81 -11.85 38.01
C HIS A 727 -4.34 -11.95 38.42
N TYR A 728 -3.42 -11.53 37.55
CA TYR A 728 -2.34 -10.57 37.79
C TYR A 728 -1.83 -10.04 36.45
#